data_AF-A0A535T9E9-F1
#
_entry.id   AF-A0A535T9E9-F1
#
_cell.length_a   1.000
_cell.length_b   1.000
_cell.length_c   1.000
_cell.angle_alpha   90.00
_cell.angle_beta   90.00
_cell.angle_gamma   90.00
#
_symmetry.space_group_name_H-M   'P 1'
#
loop_
_entity.id
_entity.type
_entity.pdbx_description
1 polymer ?
#
loop_
_entity_poly.entity_id
_entity_poly.type
_entity_poly.pdbx_seq_one_letter_code
_entity_poly.pdbx_strand_id
1 'polypeptide(L)'
;DYLRSEGFTITATYPNHLLVDAYGTVAQAEQAFQVQINNYQAKSGQYFFANAASPSLPVSVAPFVASVAGLDSLLQYHHKPHTNDKGKAHPALAASNASPNAISCPQQGAATIPTSYTPSQIATAYDFTKIYDSGSLGEGQTVGLLELDGYSPNDIALYASCFGGKNTQIQTIPIDGYNGAAGANAAEVELDMEMVLGLAPRLATLRVYEASISSLAAYNDAWARIVNDGTPVVSTSWVFCEQGAGVANESQQENIFFQAAAAQGQTILAASGDLGATGCYNPQTGANTSPSVDDPASQPYVTGVGGTTLRINAGNSYQSEQVWNDRAIKNGASGGGVSKVWYQPSWQRGPGVANAYSTGYREVPDVSINADPQTGYDVYCSVGGCRGDGWIVLGGTSAAAPVWAAMVALANETASKANGYNLGFLNPSLYAISHGMAGTSYANSFHDIVPVQGGVNNNDYIGNNGTYPDTSMYDLATGLGSFHALNLTQSLITLSLGGPTRTTATSTTWYFAEGYIGGNFQEFLTLENPDTKQAAQVQVKYLFATGQGPIIVHAVPPQSRATVSVNDELHNPSTGPGRAVSMIVTSLNGVGIVAERPMYFSFNGINSGTDALGSTKLGQHFYFADVEAQRNYSSFITMFNPPGGTNANVTVSYVAAGRQIATTRVAVPAGHRATTSPMSLGVNQTSAVYVHSDQPVMVERPTYFSTSRSNISGPVTGAATVVGTQSQGKDWLFAEGFTSTNFHEYLVLANFDRSNPANVTVNLEYSNGATNPTTFTVAPRSQYFFDVNRASASFAQSTTSVSAEVSSNVPVVAQRQEYFRYNGTIPGGTDVIGQPGPAKSSYSFAEGYIGSGFSEYLTLQNPNTTSQDVVVRLYMGNSITTEQVVTVGPQTRATFNINSMASPIVRATSRAGNSLSIAVQAVNGTIMAERPMYFNFHNTSQGGTDVVGYSG
;
A
#
# COMPACT_ATOMS: atom_id res chain seq x y z
N ASP A 1 -19.17 -9.38 -24.23
CA ASP A 1 -19.74 -10.19 -25.34
C ASP A 1 -20.71 -9.42 -26.22
N TYR A 2 -21.74 -8.77 -25.67
CA TYR A 2 -22.68 -7.95 -26.45
C TYR A 2 -22.00 -6.96 -27.41
N LEU A 3 -21.07 -6.13 -26.91
CA LEU A 3 -20.35 -5.17 -27.76
C LEU A 3 -19.62 -5.86 -28.93
N ARG A 4 -19.00 -7.03 -28.69
CA ARG A 4 -18.35 -7.81 -29.76
C ARG A 4 -19.35 -8.33 -30.78
N SER A 5 -20.56 -8.73 -30.37
CA SER A 5 -21.60 -9.17 -31.33
C SER A 5 -22.14 -8.01 -32.18
N GLU A 6 -22.09 -6.78 -31.66
CA GLU A 6 -22.39 -5.56 -32.43
C GLU A 6 -21.17 -5.06 -33.24
N GLY A 7 -20.07 -5.81 -33.26
CA GLY A 7 -18.90 -5.55 -34.09
C GLY A 7 -17.88 -4.58 -33.49
N PHE A 8 -18.03 -4.21 -32.22
CA PHE A 8 -17.00 -3.44 -31.51
C PHE A 8 -15.77 -4.29 -31.20
N THR A 9 -14.63 -3.62 -31.18
CA THR A 9 -13.37 -4.16 -30.64
C THR A 9 -13.24 -3.71 -29.19
N ILE A 10 -13.12 -4.65 -28.27
CA ILE A 10 -12.83 -4.32 -26.86
C ILE A 10 -11.36 -3.91 -26.76
N THR A 11 -11.12 -2.67 -26.35
CA THR A 11 -9.77 -2.09 -26.26
C THR A 11 -9.17 -2.28 -24.86
N ALA A 12 -10.00 -2.26 -23.81
CA ALA A 12 -9.57 -2.55 -22.45
C ALA A 12 -10.72 -3.10 -21.58
N THR A 13 -10.32 -3.75 -20.49
CA THR A 13 -11.19 -4.19 -19.39
C THR A 13 -10.40 -4.07 -18.10
N TYR A 14 -11.05 -3.69 -17.00
CA TYR A 14 -10.39 -3.41 -15.74
C TYR A 14 -10.62 -4.52 -14.70
N PRO A 15 -9.66 -4.81 -13.80
CA PRO A 15 -9.81 -5.84 -12.75
C PRO A 15 -10.97 -5.61 -11.79
N ASN A 16 -11.38 -4.35 -11.58
CA ASN A 16 -12.55 -4.00 -10.76
C ASN A 16 -13.90 -4.27 -11.47
N HIS A 17 -13.86 -4.63 -12.76
CA HIS A 17 -15.04 -4.88 -13.60
C HIS A 17 -16.04 -3.70 -13.70
N LEU A 18 -15.59 -2.48 -13.40
CA LEU A 18 -16.45 -1.29 -13.44
C LEU A 18 -16.50 -0.62 -14.81
N LEU A 19 -15.52 -0.88 -15.68
CA LEU A 19 -15.40 -0.26 -17.00
C LEU A 19 -15.01 -1.27 -18.08
N VAL A 20 -15.55 -1.08 -19.27
CA VAL A 20 -15.21 -1.83 -20.49
C VAL A 20 -15.08 -0.84 -21.63
N ASP A 21 -13.86 -0.74 -22.19
CA ASP A 21 -13.61 0.17 -23.30
C ASP A 21 -13.77 -0.57 -24.61
N ALA A 22 -14.41 0.12 -25.55
CA ALA A 22 -14.69 -0.43 -26.84
C ALA A 22 -14.53 0.63 -27.94
N TYR A 23 -13.90 0.21 -29.02
CA TYR A 23 -13.75 0.98 -30.24
C TYR A 23 -14.69 0.44 -31.32
N GLY A 24 -15.39 1.34 -31.99
CA GLY A 24 -16.30 1.02 -33.09
C GLY A 24 -16.55 2.22 -33.98
N THR A 25 -17.14 1.97 -35.13
CA THR A 25 -17.60 3.02 -36.05
C THR A 25 -18.90 3.66 -35.54
N VAL A 26 -19.20 4.88 -36.00
CA VAL A 26 -20.47 5.56 -35.71
C VAL A 26 -21.67 4.68 -36.04
N ALA A 27 -21.67 4.01 -37.19
CA ALA A 27 -22.77 3.11 -37.60
C ALA A 27 -22.97 1.94 -36.62
N GLN A 28 -21.88 1.39 -36.06
CA GLN A 28 -21.98 0.34 -35.04
C GLN A 28 -22.53 0.89 -33.72
N ALA A 29 -22.14 2.10 -33.31
CA ALA A 29 -22.69 2.75 -32.12
C ALA A 29 -24.18 3.07 -32.27
N GLU A 30 -24.58 3.63 -33.41
CA GLU A 30 -25.99 3.89 -33.74
C GLU A 30 -26.83 2.62 -33.68
N GLN A 31 -26.31 1.51 -34.23
CA GLN A 31 -26.98 0.21 -34.16
C GLN A 31 -27.02 -0.36 -32.73
N ALA A 32 -25.88 -0.43 -32.05
CA ALA A 32 -25.76 -1.09 -30.75
C ALA A 32 -26.53 -0.38 -29.64
N PHE A 33 -26.63 0.95 -29.72
CA PHE A 33 -27.28 1.78 -28.72
C PHE A 33 -28.61 2.39 -29.20
N GLN A 34 -29.05 2.06 -30.43
CA GLN A 34 -30.30 2.55 -31.02
C GLN A 34 -30.40 4.09 -30.99
N VAL A 35 -29.30 4.76 -31.34
CA VAL A 35 -29.19 6.22 -31.39
C VAL A 35 -28.88 6.70 -32.81
N GLN A 36 -28.97 8.00 -33.03
CA GLN A 36 -28.38 8.67 -34.18
C GLN A 36 -27.34 9.67 -33.67
N ILE A 37 -26.12 9.63 -34.17
CA ILE A 37 -25.04 10.54 -33.78
C ILE A 37 -24.89 11.60 -34.88
N ASN A 38 -25.04 12.87 -34.49
CA ASN A 38 -24.93 14.01 -35.39
C ASN A 38 -23.78 14.92 -34.98
N ASN A 39 -23.30 15.73 -35.93
CA ASN A 39 -22.42 16.86 -35.65
C ASN A 39 -23.24 18.10 -35.33
N TYR A 40 -22.83 18.83 -34.31
CA TYR A 40 -23.45 20.06 -33.82
C TYR A 40 -22.43 21.17 -33.75
N GLN A 41 -22.93 22.41 -33.70
CA GLN A 41 -22.16 23.59 -33.37
C GLN A 41 -22.81 24.30 -32.19
N ALA A 42 -22.09 24.43 -31.09
CA ALA A 42 -22.53 25.15 -29.91
C ALA A 42 -22.59 26.66 -30.19
N LYS A 43 -23.33 27.41 -29.37
CA LYS A 43 -23.41 28.89 -29.48
C LYS A 43 -22.05 29.58 -29.29
N SER A 44 -21.12 28.92 -28.62
CA SER A 44 -19.71 29.34 -28.48
C SER A 44 -18.91 29.24 -29.78
N GLY A 45 -19.44 28.56 -30.80
CA GLY A 45 -18.77 28.24 -32.06
C GLY A 45 -18.05 26.87 -32.06
N GLN A 46 -17.99 26.19 -30.91
CA GLN A 46 -17.40 24.85 -30.78
C GLN A 46 -18.19 23.81 -31.60
N TYR A 47 -17.48 23.01 -32.40
CA TYR A 47 -18.04 21.84 -33.05
C TYR A 47 -17.89 20.62 -32.16
N PHE A 48 -18.92 19.78 -32.11
CA PHE A 48 -18.94 18.53 -31.33
C PHE A 48 -19.87 17.52 -32.00
N PHE A 49 -19.80 16.25 -31.61
CA PHE A 49 -20.82 15.27 -31.97
C PHE A 49 -21.62 14.87 -30.73
N ALA A 50 -22.87 14.45 -30.92
CA ALA A 50 -23.71 13.92 -29.85
C ALA A 50 -24.81 13.00 -30.39
N ASN A 51 -25.32 12.10 -29.54
CA ASN A 51 -26.54 11.35 -29.82
C ASN A 51 -27.79 12.24 -29.75
N ALA A 52 -28.69 12.12 -30.73
CA ALA A 52 -29.91 12.91 -30.84
C ALA A 52 -31.02 12.50 -29.85
N ALA A 53 -30.93 11.30 -29.29
CA ALA A 53 -31.88 10.71 -28.34
C ALA A 53 -31.16 9.80 -27.37
N SER A 54 -31.78 9.50 -26.21
CA SER A 54 -31.21 8.60 -25.20
C SER A 54 -30.91 7.21 -25.78
N PRO A 55 -29.74 6.61 -25.46
CA PRO A 55 -29.43 5.26 -25.91
C PRO A 55 -30.36 4.21 -25.29
N SER A 56 -30.60 3.14 -26.03
CA SER A 56 -31.36 1.96 -25.58
C SER A 56 -30.52 0.70 -25.70
N LEU A 57 -30.65 -0.18 -24.72
CA LEU A 57 -29.95 -1.46 -24.67
C LEU A 57 -30.95 -2.62 -24.66
N PRO A 58 -30.57 -3.81 -25.17
CA PRO A 58 -31.37 -5.01 -25.02
C PRO A 58 -31.64 -5.33 -23.54
N VAL A 59 -32.83 -5.86 -23.25
CA VAL A 59 -33.26 -6.21 -21.88
C VAL A 59 -32.33 -7.20 -21.17
N SER A 60 -31.57 -7.99 -21.92
CA SER A 60 -30.58 -8.94 -21.40
C SER A 60 -29.28 -8.28 -20.94
N VAL A 61 -28.97 -7.07 -21.40
CA VAL A 61 -27.72 -6.35 -21.13
C VAL A 61 -27.96 -5.13 -20.25
N ALA A 62 -29.10 -4.45 -20.42
CA ALA A 62 -29.45 -3.23 -19.70
C ALA A 62 -29.26 -3.32 -18.16
N PRO A 63 -29.56 -4.43 -17.46
CA PRO A 63 -29.34 -4.53 -16.01
C PRO A 63 -27.87 -4.46 -15.57
N PHE A 64 -26.91 -4.64 -16.49
CA PHE A 64 -25.48 -4.64 -16.21
C PHE A 64 -24.77 -3.35 -16.60
N VAL A 65 -25.48 -2.38 -17.20
CA VAL A 65 -24.88 -1.14 -17.72
C VAL A 65 -25.49 0.05 -16.98
N ALA A 66 -24.65 0.76 -16.23
CA ALA A 66 -25.06 1.97 -15.52
C ALA A 66 -25.07 3.21 -16.43
N SER A 67 -24.06 3.35 -17.29
CA SER A 67 -23.90 4.46 -18.23
C SER A 67 -23.23 4.01 -19.53
N VAL A 68 -23.35 4.83 -20.58
CA VAL A 68 -22.58 4.69 -21.83
C VAL A 68 -21.97 6.06 -22.14
N ALA A 69 -20.66 6.19 -21.96
CA ALA A 69 -19.89 7.38 -22.31
C ALA A 69 -19.33 7.29 -23.74
N GLY A 70 -18.89 8.42 -24.29
CA GLY A 70 -18.27 8.52 -25.62
C GLY A 70 -19.25 8.67 -26.80
N LEU A 71 -20.57 8.78 -26.55
CA LEU A 71 -21.57 9.11 -27.58
C LEU A 71 -21.72 10.62 -27.83
N ASP A 72 -21.10 11.44 -26.99
CA ASP A 72 -21.05 12.89 -27.04
C ASP A 72 -19.63 13.39 -26.79
N SER A 73 -19.27 14.53 -27.39
CA SER A 73 -18.00 15.23 -27.19
C SER A 73 -18.18 16.70 -26.82
N LEU A 74 -19.33 17.08 -26.25
CA LEU A 74 -19.64 18.45 -25.88
C LEU A 74 -18.91 18.86 -24.61
N LEU A 75 -18.87 17.96 -23.62
CA LEU A 75 -18.26 18.23 -22.33
C LEU A 75 -16.77 18.58 -22.51
N GLN A 76 -16.39 19.73 -21.96
CA GLN A 76 -15.01 20.13 -21.84
C GLN A 76 -14.74 20.49 -20.38
N TYR A 77 -13.69 19.91 -19.83
CA TYR A 77 -13.16 20.32 -18.55
C TYR A 77 -12.58 21.72 -18.69
N HIS A 78 -12.81 22.54 -17.68
CA HIS A 78 -12.30 23.89 -17.66
C HIS A 78 -11.46 24.05 -16.40
N HIS A 79 -10.28 24.61 -16.61
CA HIS A 79 -9.47 25.13 -15.54
C HIS A 79 -8.77 26.37 -16.07
N LYS A 80 -8.70 27.42 -15.25
CA LYS A 80 -7.92 28.62 -15.55
C LYS A 80 -7.08 28.95 -14.32
N PRO A 81 -5.75 28.83 -14.39
CA PRO A 81 -4.90 29.18 -13.28
C PRO A 81 -5.11 30.65 -12.90
N HIS A 82 -5.43 30.90 -11.64
CA HIS A 82 -5.68 32.23 -11.13
C HIS A 82 -4.37 32.88 -10.68
N THR A 83 -3.84 33.78 -11.50
CA THR A 83 -2.66 34.60 -11.18
C THR A 83 -3.08 35.92 -10.53
N ASN A 84 -2.23 36.54 -9.71
CA ASN A 84 -2.49 37.93 -9.32
C ASN A 84 -2.32 38.90 -10.52
N ASP A 85 -3.18 39.92 -10.64
CA ASP A 85 -3.14 40.93 -11.74
C ASP A 85 -1.82 41.76 -11.80
N LYS A 86 -0.97 41.63 -10.77
CA LYS A 86 0.38 42.23 -10.72
C LYS A 86 1.50 41.24 -11.10
N GLY A 87 1.15 40.02 -11.53
CA GLY A 87 1.99 38.84 -11.71
C GLY A 87 3.05 38.90 -12.81
N LYS A 88 3.47 40.09 -13.24
CA LYS A 88 4.69 40.28 -14.02
C LYS A 88 5.94 40.56 -13.16
N ALA A 89 5.89 40.36 -11.85
CA ALA A 89 6.97 40.81 -10.98
C ALA A 89 7.20 39.93 -9.74
N HIS A 90 7.60 38.68 -9.93
CA HIS A 90 8.96 38.42 -9.48
C HIS A 90 9.85 38.81 -10.65
N PRO A 91 10.64 39.91 -10.58
CA PRO A 91 11.68 40.08 -11.58
C PRO A 91 12.46 38.77 -11.58
N ALA A 92 12.58 38.13 -12.75
CA ALA A 92 13.37 36.92 -12.93
C ALA A 92 14.60 37.04 -12.04
N LEU A 93 14.61 36.29 -10.91
CA LEU A 93 15.64 36.47 -9.90
C LEU A 93 16.93 36.16 -10.63
N ALA A 94 17.71 37.20 -10.94
CA ALA A 94 18.78 37.09 -11.92
C ALA A 94 19.65 35.92 -11.51
N ALA A 95 19.83 34.98 -12.43
CA ALA A 95 20.81 33.92 -12.26
C ALA A 95 22.12 34.59 -11.89
N SER A 96 22.48 34.57 -10.61
CA SER A 96 23.84 34.91 -10.21
C SER A 96 24.76 33.98 -11.00
N ASN A 97 25.96 34.43 -11.38
CA ASN A 97 26.93 33.72 -12.21
C ASN A 97 27.47 32.40 -11.60
N ALA A 98 26.64 31.65 -10.89
CA ALA A 98 26.81 30.28 -10.49
C ALA A 98 26.17 29.35 -11.53
N SER A 99 26.65 28.10 -11.56
CA SER A 99 26.31 26.99 -12.45
C SER A 99 24.90 27.06 -13.11
N PRO A 100 24.74 26.68 -14.40
CA PRO A 100 23.49 26.76 -15.17
C PRO A 100 22.23 26.07 -14.60
N ASN A 101 22.27 25.51 -13.39
CA ASN A 101 21.18 24.80 -12.71
C ASN A 101 20.82 25.38 -11.32
N ALA A 102 21.29 26.59 -10.96
CA ALA A 102 20.99 27.19 -9.64
C ALA A 102 19.94 28.30 -9.74
N ILE A 103 18.74 28.08 -9.19
CA ILE A 103 17.68 29.09 -9.06
C ILE A 103 17.72 29.76 -7.67
N SER A 104 17.37 31.05 -7.59
CA SER A 104 17.14 31.73 -6.32
C SER A 104 15.73 31.40 -5.79
N CYS A 105 15.66 30.83 -4.59
CA CYS A 105 14.39 30.48 -3.95
C CYS A 105 13.70 31.73 -3.39
N PRO A 106 12.36 31.86 -3.48
CA PRO A 106 11.59 32.89 -2.80
C PRO A 106 11.89 32.89 -1.30
N GLN A 107 12.00 34.09 -0.72
CA GLN A 107 12.35 34.28 0.69
C GLN A 107 11.16 34.86 1.45
N GLN A 108 11.02 34.49 2.73
CA GLN A 108 10.01 35.05 3.62
C GLN A 108 10.25 36.57 3.79
N GLY A 109 9.24 37.40 3.54
CA GLY A 109 9.25 38.82 3.94
C GLY A 109 9.66 39.86 2.89
N ALA A 110 9.58 39.58 1.58
CA ALA A 110 9.62 40.63 0.56
C ALA A 110 8.31 41.46 0.56
N ALA A 111 8.16 42.32 1.57
CA ALA A 111 7.00 43.18 1.71
C ALA A 111 6.98 44.28 0.63
N THR A 112 6.09 44.16 -0.37
CA THR A 112 5.18 45.24 -0.86
C THR A 112 4.33 44.76 -2.06
N ILE A 113 3.26 44.00 -1.77
CA ILE A 113 2.05 43.73 -2.59
C ILE A 113 2.27 43.07 -3.98
N PRO A 114 1.70 41.88 -4.26
CA PRO A 114 0.90 41.00 -3.39
C PRO A 114 1.78 40.10 -2.50
N THR A 115 1.28 39.74 -1.33
CA THR A 115 2.00 38.92 -0.35
C THR A 115 1.77 37.45 -0.67
N SER A 116 2.58 36.86 -1.55
CA SER A 116 2.58 35.40 -1.71
C SER A 116 3.13 34.72 -0.46
N TYR A 117 2.82 33.44 -0.32
CA TYR A 117 3.28 32.60 0.77
C TYR A 117 4.10 31.43 0.26
N THR A 118 5.28 31.29 0.86
CA THR A 118 6.09 30.07 0.71
C THR A 118 5.42 28.89 1.43
N PRO A 119 5.72 27.64 1.07
CA PRO A 119 5.21 26.46 1.77
C PRO A 119 5.47 26.46 3.27
N SER A 120 6.61 27.00 3.71
CA SER A 120 6.94 27.13 5.13
C SER A 120 6.02 28.08 5.91
N GLN A 121 5.51 29.13 5.24
CA GLN A 121 4.56 30.07 5.85
C GLN A 121 3.19 29.44 5.94
N ILE A 122 2.73 28.77 4.88
CA ILE A 122 1.49 27.98 4.88
C ILE A 122 1.52 26.89 5.95
N ALA A 123 2.63 26.15 6.05
CA ALA A 123 2.81 25.11 7.04
C ALA A 123 2.74 25.64 8.48
N THR A 124 3.26 26.85 8.73
CA THR A 124 3.17 27.49 10.05
C THR A 124 1.78 28.04 10.32
N ALA A 125 1.13 28.65 9.32
CA ALA A 125 -0.19 29.24 9.46
C ALA A 125 -1.23 28.17 9.81
N TYR A 126 -1.22 27.02 9.13
CA TYR A 126 -2.21 25.96 9.33
C TYR A 126 -1.72 24.81 10.22
N ASP A 127 -0.70 25.04 11.05
CA ASP A 127 -0.23 24.08 12.06
C ASP A 127 0.36 22.74 11.53
N PHE A 128 0.77 22.66 10.26
CA PHE A 128 1.53 21.51 9.75
C PHE A 128 2.85 21.33 10.50
N THR A 129 3.52 22.42 10.88
CA THR A 129 4.79 22.35 11.63
C THR A 129 4.65 21.58 12.93
N LYS A 130 3.49 21.65 13.59
CA LYS A 130 3.21 20.86 14.80
C LYS A 130 3.08 19.36 14.50
N ILE A 131 2.60 18.98 13.32
CA ILE A 131 2.61 17.58 12.87
C ILE A 131 4.05 17.13 12.56
N TYR A 132 4.85 17.98 11.91
CA TYR A 132 6.26 17.70 11.63
C TYR A 132 7.06 17.49 12.93
N ASP A 133 6.83 18.33 13.94
CA ASP A 133 7.45 18.24 15.25
C ASP A 133 7.03 16.97 16.01
N SER A 134 5.82 16.45 15.75
CA SER A 134 5.38 15.14 16.24
C SER A 134 5.98 13.95 15.47
N GLY A 135 6.79 14.24 14.45
CA GLY A 135 7.59 13.28 13.70
C GLY A 135 6.93 12.76 12.43
N SER A 136 5.80 13.31 11.98
CA SER A 136 5.13 12.93 10.72
C SER A 136 5.39 13.97 9.63
N LEU A 137 5.99 13.56 8.51
CA LEU A 137 6.42 14.43 7.39
C LEU A 137 6.01 13.91 6.00
N GLY A 138 5.15 12.89 5.95
CA GLY A 138 4.70 12.18 4.76
C GLY A 138 5.40 10.83 4.56
N GLU A 139 6.21 10.38 5.53
CA GLU A 139 7.00 9.15 5.38
C GLU A 139 6.08 7.94 5.19
N GLY A 140 6.36 7.12 4.17
CA GLY A 140 5.56 5.94 3.85
C GLY A 140 4.22 6.21 3.16
N GLN A 141 3.88 7.47 2.86
CA GLN A 141 2.59 7.84 2.28
C GLN A 141 2.65 8.04 0.77
N THR A 142 1.51 7.86 0.11
CA THR A 142 1.34 8.08 -1.34
C THR A 142 0.17 9.02 -1.59
N VAL A 143 0.37 10.02 -2.44
CA VAL A 143 -0.67 10.92 -2.95
C VAL A 143 -0.77 10.74 -4.47
N GLY A 144 -1.99 10.72 -4.99
CA GLY A 144 -2.30 10.75 -6.42
C GLY A 144 -2.85 12.10 -6.85
N LEU A 145 -2.54 12.52 -8.07
CA LEU A 145 -3.11 13.69 -8.74
C LEU A 145 -3.72 13.24 -10.07
N LEU A 146 -4.97 13.58 -10.33
CA LEU A 146 -5.56 13.44 -11.67
C LEU A 146 -5.31 14.74 -12.42
N GLU A 147 -4.59 14.64 -13.53
CA GLU A 147 -4.12 15.78 -14.30
C GLU A 147 -4.51 15.68 -15.77
N LEU A 148 -5.10 16.75 -16.32
CA LEU A 148 -5.53 16.81 -17.71
C LEU A 148 -4.52 17.50 -18.66
N ASP A 149 -3.27 17.62 -18.22
CA ASP A 149 -2.12 18.07 -19.00
C ASP A 149 -0.83 17.43 -18.46
N GLY A 150 0.32 17.69 -19.10
CA GLY A 150 1.63 17.28 -18.59
C GLY A 150 2.37 18.39 -17.83
N TYR A 151 3.53 18.06 -17.28
CA TYR A 151 4.40 18.98 -16.52
C TYR A 151 5.86 18.94 -16.98
N SER A 152 6.69 19.86 -16.49
CA SER A 152 8.15 19.81 -16.62
C SER A 152 8.78 19.14 -15.40
N PRO A 153 9.42 17.96 -15.56
CA PRO A 153 10.20 17.36 -14.47
C PRO A 153 11.34 18.27 -13.96
N ASN A 154 11.84 19.18 -14.80
CA ASN A 154 12.86 20.13 -14.41
C ASN A 154 12.29 21.22 -13.48
N ASP A 155 11.07 21.67 -13.73
CA ASP A 155 10.45 22.77 -12.98
C ASP A 155 10.11 22.27 -11.57
N ILE A 156 9.52 21.09 -11.49
CA ILE A 156 9.30 20.37 -10.22
C ILE A 156 10.61 20.11 -9.47
N ALA A 157 11.68 19.71 -10.15
CA ALA A 157 12.98 19.51 -9.51
C ALA A 157 13.57 20.82 -8.94
N LEU A 158 13.39 21.94 -9.65
CA LEU A 158 13.82 23.27 -9.21
C LEU A 158 13.01 23.75 -8.00
N TYR A 159 11.69 23.63 -8.02
CA TYR A 159 10.85 23.89 -6.86
C TYR A 159 11.25 23.03 -5.66
N ALA A 160 11.40 21.72 -5.87
CA ALA A 160 11.70 20.78 -4.80
C ALA A 160 13.10 21.01 -4.19
N SER A 161 14.02 21.61 -4.96
CA SER A 161 15.33 22.04 -4.44
C SER A 161 15.22 23.21 -3.45
N CYS A 162 14.17 24.03 -3.57
CA CYS A 162 13.88 25.16 -2.70
C CYS A 162 13.05 24.78 -1.47
N PHE A 163 11.98 24.00 -1.66
CA PHE A 163 10.94 23.88 -0.64
C PHE A 163 10.68 22.46 -0.11
N GLY A 164 11.35 21.43 -0.64
CA GLY A 164 11.19 20.04 -0.15
C GLY A 164 10.66 19.08 -1.22
N GLY A 165 10.56 17.78 -0.90
CA GLY A 165 10.07 16.78 -1.85
C GLY A 165 11.09 16.28 -2.89
N LYS A 166 12.34 16.75 -2.88
CA LYS A 166 13.39 16.35 -3.86
C LYS A 166 13.69 14.85 -3.93
N ASN A 167 13.34 14.12 -2.86
CA ASN A 167 13.56 12.69 -2.72
C ASN A 167 12.29 11.86 -2.92
N THR A 168 11.14 12.52 -3.08
CA THR A 168 9.86 11.87 -3.36
C THR A 168 9.94 11.21 -4.73
N GLN A 169 9.50 9.95 -4.81
CA GLN A 169 9.42 9.28 -6.10
C GLN A 169 8.18 9.78 -6.84
N ILE A 170 8.40 10.57 -7.89
CA ILE A 170 7.33 10.96 -8.81
C ILE A 170 7.12 9.82 -9.83
N GLN A 171 5.88 9.34 -9.93
CA GLN A 171 5.46 8.32 -10.88
C GLN A 171 4.43 8.91 -11.84
N THR A 172 4.86 9.23 -13.05
CA THR A 172 3.96 9.63 -14.14
C THR A 172 3.24 8.41 -14.68
N ILE A 173 1.92 8.48 -14.76
CA ILE A 173 1.03 7.40 -15.20
C ILE A 173 0.23 7.94 -16.39
N PRO A 174 0.71 7.73 -17.62
CA PRO A 174 0.00 8.19 -18.80
C PRO A 174 -1.25 7.33 -19.02
N ILE A 175 -2.39 7.98 -19.14
CA ILE A 175 -3.66 7.37 -19.53
C ILE A 175 -3.79 7.45 -21.05
N ASP A 176 -4.21 6.34 -21.66
CA ASP A 176 -4.32 6.18 -23.12
C ASP A 176 -3.05 6.53 -23.92
N GLY A 177 -1.89 6.41 -23.28
CA GLY A 177 -0.61 6.76 -23.89
C GLY A 177 -0.40 8.26 -24.06
N TYR A 178 -1.02 9.10 -23.21
CA TYR A 178 -0.70 10.53 -23.12
C TYR A 178 0.82 10.75 -23.06
N ASN A 179 1.31 11.77 -23.75
CA ASN A 179 2.75 11.94 -23.97
C ASN A 179 3.49 12.60 -22.79
N GLY A 180 2.75 13.09 -21.80
CA GLY A 180 3.26 13.80 -20.62
C GLY A 180 3.97 15.12 -20.92
N ALA A 181 3.80 15.67 -22.13
CA ALA A 181 4.39 16.94 -22.48
C ALA A 181 3.61 18.09 -21.82
N ALA A 182 4.33 19.02 -21.21
CA ALA A 182 3.76 20.25 -20.65
C ALA A 182 3.03 21.08 -21.72
N GLY A 183 1.71 21.11 -21.64
CA GLY A 183 0.83 21.83 -22.55
C GLY A 183 0.40 23.20 -22.01
N ALA A 184 -0.77 23.66 -22.46
CA ALA A 184 -1.29 25.00 -22.15
C ALA A 184 -1.69 25.18 -20.69
N ASN A 185 -1.92 24.08 -19.96
CA ASN A 185 -2.37 24.06 -18.57
C ASN A 185 -1.31 23.51 -17.62
N ALA A 186 -0.03 23.41 -18.05
CA ALA A 186 1.07 22.92 -17.21
C ALA A 186 1.19 23.63 -15.85
N ALA A 187 0.79 24.91 -15.77
CA ALA A 187 0.78 25.68 -14.52
C ALA A 187 -0.10 25.04 -13.43
N GLU A 188 -1.20 24.39 -13.81
CA GLU A 188 -2.12 23.73 -12.90
C GLU A 188 -1.52 22.42 -12.38
N VAL A 189 -1.00 21.61 -13.30
CA VAL A 189 -0.32 20.35 -12.97
C VAL A 189 0.85 20.61 -12.03
N GLU A 190 1.64 21.64 -12.31
CA GLU A 190 2.79 21.99 -11.48
C GLU A 190 2.34 22.59 -10.13
N LEU A 191 1.28 23.41 -10.08
CA LEU A 191 0.69 23.89 -8.81
C LEU A 191 0.29 22.72 -7.90
N ASP A 192 -0.48 21.76 -8.42
CA ASP A 192 -0.98 20.61 -7.66
C ASP A 192 0.17 19.77 -7.09
N MET A 193 1.18 19.49 -7.93
CA MET A 193 2.38 18.77 -7.53
C MET A 193 3.16 19.52 -6.44
N GLU A 194 3.37 20.82 -6.62
CA GLU A 194 4.18 21.65 -5.74
C GLU A 194 3.52 21.83 -4.35
N MET A 195 2.19 21.96 -4.29
CA MET A 195 1.47 22.04 -3.02
C MET A 195 1.66 20.77 -2.18
N VAL A 196 1.62 19.60 -2.82
CA VAL A 196 1.87 18.33 -2.12
C VAL A 196 3.34 18.22 -1.70
N LEU A 197 4.29 18.48 -2.61
CA LEU A 197 5.73 18.33 -2.34
C LEU A 197 6.24 19.31 -1.28
N GLY A 198 5.70 20.54 -1.25
CA GLY A 198 6.06 21.58 -0.29
C GLY A 198 5.53 21.34 1.13
N LEU A 199 4.42 20.60 1.27
CA LEU A 199 3.74 20.37 2.56
C LEU A 199 3.80 18.92 3.06
N ALA A 200 4.18 17.96 2.22
CA ALA A 200 4.54 16.59 2.62
C ALA A 200 6.01 16.31 2.24
N PRO A 201 6.98 16.95 2.91
CA PRO A 201 8.36 17.03 2.41
C PRO A 201 9.12 15.69 2.36
N ARG A 202 8.58 14.63 2.99
CA ARG A 202 9.12 13.26 2.93
C ARG A 202 8.11 12.25 2.37
N LEU A 203 7.17 12.72 1.53
CA LEU A 203 6.24 11.86 0.81
C LEU A 203 7.00 10.76 0.06
N ALA A 204 6.56 9.51 0.20
CA ALA A 204 7.25 8.39 -0.45
C ALA A 204 7.01 8.36 -1.96
N THR A 205 5.76 8.56 -2.38
CA THR A 205 5.38 8.54 -3.81
C THR A 205 4.33 9.59 -4.12
N LEU A 206 4.55 10.33 -5.20
CA LEU A 206 3.54 11.18 -5.85
C LEU A 206 3.19 10.53 -7.20
N ARG A 207 1.94 10.09 -7.36
CA ARG A 207 1.44 9.50 -8.63
C ARG A 207 0.72 10.59 -9.42
N VAL A 208 1.16 10.84 -10.64
CA VAL A 208 0.57 11.86 -11.53
C VAL A 208 -0.12 11.12 -12.67
N TYR A 209 -1.45 11.05 -12.64
CA TYR A 209 -2.28 10.38 -13.63
C TYR A 209 -2.63 11.38 -14.73
N GLU A 210 -1.87 11.34 -15.82
CA GLU A 210 -1.98 12.31 -16.91
C GLU A 210 -2.91 11.79 -18.01
N ALA A 211 -3.98 12.52 -18.28
CA ALA A 211 -4.93 12.26 -19.35
C ALA A 211 -5.06 13.48 -20.25
N SER A 212 -5.61 13.30 -21.45
CA SER A 212 -5.87 14.44 -22.33
C SER A 212 -7.14 15.17 -21.92
N ILE A 213 -7.05 16.49 -21.68
CA ILE A 213 -8.23 17.36 -21.48
C ILE A 213 -9.27 17.28 -22.62
N SER A 214 -8.84 16.84 -23.82
CA SER A 214 -9.70 16.73 -24.99
C SER A 214 -10.43 15.39 -25.13
N SER A 215 -10.22 14.45 -24.20
CA SER A 215 -10.79 13.10 -24.24
C SER A 215 -11.53 12.76 -22.95
N LEU A 216 -12.85 12.71 -23.04
CA LEU A 216 -13.71 12.28 -21.93
C LEU A 216 -13.49 10.81 -21.55
N ALA A 217 -13.18 9.96 -22.54
CA ALA A 217 -12.80 8.58 -22.29
C ALA A 217 -11.53 8.51 -21.42
N ALA A 218 -10.50 9.27 -21.77
CA ALA A 218 -9.24 9.27 -21.02
C ALA A 218 -9.43 9.76 -19.56
N TYR A 219 -10.37 10.68 -19.31
CA TYR A 219 -10.71 11.10 -17.96
C TYR A 219 -11.36 9.96 -17.15
N ASN A 220 -12.33 9.26 -17.73
CA ASN A 220 -12.95 8.09 -17.10
C ASN A 220 -11.95 6.96 -16.86
N ASP A 221 -11.06 6.72 -17.83
CA ASP A 221 -10.00 5.72 -17.76
C ASP A 221 -8.98 6.08 -16.67
N ALA A 222 -8.75 7.38 -16.44
CA ALA A 222 -7.96 7.88 -15.33
C ALA A 222 -8.59 7.51 -13.99
N TRP A 223 -9.90 7.75 -13.80
CA TRP A 223 -10.58 7.35 -12.56
C TRP A 223 -10.63 5.85 -12.37
N ALA A 224 -10.96 5.08 -13.42
CA ALA A 224 -10.93 3.62 -13.36
C ALA A 224 -9.55 3.12 -12.94
N ARG A 225 -8.49 3.74 -13.46
CA ARG A 225 -7.10 3.43 -13.12
C ARG A 225 -6.74 3.85 -11.69
N ILE A 226 -7.14 5.04 -11.24
CA ILE A 226 -6.89 5.56 -9.88
C ILE A 226 -7.53 4.65 -8.82
N VAL A 227 -8.79 4.24 -9.06
CA VAL A 227 -9.52 3.31 -8.19
C VAL A 227 -8.84 1.95 -8.18
N ASN A 228 -8.48 1.42 -9.35
CA ASN A 228 -7.79 0.13 -9.42
C ASN A 228 -6.41 0.15 -8.74
N ASP A 229 -5.68 1.25 -8.85
CA ASP A 229 -4.36 1.41 -8.22
C ASP A 229 -4.47 1.58 -6.70
N GLY A 230 -5.67 1.78 -6.14
CA GLY A 230 -5.91 1.86 -4.70
C GLY A 230 -5.16 3.02 -4.04
N THR A 231 -4.98 4.14 -4.76
CA THR A 231 -4.18 5.29 -4.27
C THR A 231 -4.86 5.92 -3.04
N PRO A 232 -4.25 5.92 -1.85
CA PRO A 232 -4.96 6.24 -0.60
C PRO A 232 -5.55 7.65 -0.52
N VAL A 233 -4.88 8.63 -1.12
CA VAL A 233 -5.31 10.03 -1.15
C VAL A 233 -5.15 10.54 -2.58
N VAL A 234 -6.20 11.10 -3.14
CA VAL A 234 -6.22 11.61 -4.51
C VAL A 234 -6.77 13.04 -4.51
N SER A 235 -6.07 13.95 -5.15
CA SER A 235 -6.54 15.31 -5.43
C SER A 235 -6.86 15.45 -6.92
N THR A 236 -7.86 16.27 -7.23
CA THR A 236 -8.07 16.79 -8.58
C THR A 236 -8.51 18.24 -8.51
N SER A 237 -7.93 19.05 -9.38
CA SER A 237 -8.24 20.47 -9.49
C SER A 237 -8.99 20.80 -10.80
N TRP A 238 -9.48 19.75 -11.47
CA TRP A 238 -10.22 19.84 -12.72
C TRP A 238 -11.71 19.75 -12.47
N VAL A 239 -12.44 20.79 -12.90
CA VAL A 239 -13.88 20.93 -12.60
C VAL A 239 -14.70 21.18 -13.86
N PHE A 240 -16.00 20.91 -13.76
CA PHE A 240 -17.00 21.30 -14.75
C PHE A 240 -18.36 21.53 -14.10
N CYS A 241 -19.22 22.28 -14.80
CA CYS A 241 -20.59 22.56 -14.35
C CYS A 241 -21.42 21.28 -14.17
N GLU A 242 -21.96 21.03 -12.97
CA GLU A 242 -22.78 19.83 -12.66
C GLU A 242 -24.08 19.75 -13.51
N GLN A 243 -24.49 20.87 -14.12
CA GLN A 243 -25.71 21.00 -14.92
C GLN A 243 -25.47 21.16 -16.43
N GLY A 244 -24.23 20.96 -16.89
CA GLY A 244 -23.88 21.09 -18.31
C GLY A 244 -24.70 20.15 -19.19
N ALA A 245 -24.90 20.52 -20.45
CA ALA A 245 -25.47 19.58 -21.41
C ALA A 245 -24.49 18.40 -21.60
N GLY A 246 -24.98 17.16 -21.51
CA GLY A 246 -24.17 15.94 -21.65
C GLY A 246 -23.57 15.40 -20.34
N VAL A 247 -23.58 16.16 -19.24
CA VAL A 247 -22.85 15.80 -18.00
C VAL A 247 -23.54 14.72 -17.17
N ALA A 248 -24.85 14.52 -17.33
CA ALA A 248 -25.61 13.62 -16.46
C ALA A 248 -25.11 12.16 -16.55
N ASN A 249 -24.66 11.70 -17.71
CA ASN A 249 -24.08 10.37 -17.85
C ASN A 249 -22.68 10.28 -17.25
N GLU A 250 -21.88 11.35 -17.41
CA GLU A 250 -20.52 11.43 -16.90
C GLU A 250 -20.51 11.42 -15.37
N SER A 251 -21.23 12.34 -14.72
CA SER A 251 -21.27 12.42 -13.26
C SER A 251 -21.83 11.15 -12.63
N GLN A 252 -22.74 10.41 -13.28
CA GLN A 252 -23.20 9.10 -12.80
C GLN A 252 -22.12 8.02 -12.89
N GLN A 253 -21.29 8.05 -13.94
CA GLN A 253 -20.17 7.13 -14.10
C GLN A 253 -19.06 7.42 -13.08
N GLU A 254 -18.66 8.69 -12.95
CA GLU A 254 -17.71 9.14 -11.94
C GLU A 254 -18.14 8.73 -10.53
N ASN A 255 -19.44 8.86 -10.22
CA ASN A 255 -19.94 8.53 -8.90
C ASN A 255 -19.77 7.05 -8.53
N ILE A 256 -19.82 6.14 -9.51
CA ILE A 256 -19.54 4.72 -9.30
C ILE A 256 -18.07 4.52 -8.92
N PHE A 257 -17.14 5.22 -9.58
CA PHE A 257 -15.73 5.20 -9.21
C PHE A 257 -15.52 5.76 -7.80
N PHE A 258 -16.12 6.90 -7.45
CA PHE A 258 -15.96 7.49 -6.12
C PHE A 258 -16.63 6.66 -5.02
N GLN A 259 -17.75 6.00 -5.31
CA GLN A 259 -18.37 5.05 -4.39
C GLN A 259 -17.45 3.85 -4.13
N ALA A 260 -16.84 3.29 -5.19
CA ALA A 260 -15.87 2.22 -5.06
C ALA A 260 -14.62 2.68 -4.27
N ALA A 261 -14.10 3.87 -4.58
CA ALA A 261 -12.99 4.51 -3.88
C ALA A 261 -13.28 4.65 -2.38
N ALA A 262 -14.46 5.17 -2.03
CA ALA A 262 -14.89 5.32 -0.64
C ALA A 262 -15.03 3.96 0.07
N ALA A 263 -15.59 2.94 -0.61
CA ALA A 263 -15.76 1.60 -0.07
C ALA A 263 -14.43 0.88 0.24
N GLN A 264 -13.39 1.13 -0.56
CA GLN A 264 -12.05 0.55 -0.35
C GLN A 264 -11.09 1.47 0.42
N GLY A 265 -11.58 2.59 0.97
CA GLY A 265 -10.81 3.45 1.88
C GLY A 265 -9.87 4.45 1.20
N GLN A 266 -10.15 4.88 -0.03
CA GLN A 266 -9.48 6.03 -0.64
C GLN A 266 -10.15 7.34 -0.21
N THR A 267 -9.36 8.40 -0.13
CA THR A 267 -9.82 9.78 0.01
C THR A 267 -9.78 10.45 -1.36
N ILE A 268 -10.91 10.99 -1.83
CA ILE A 268 -10.97 11.82 -3.05
C ILE A 268 -11.26 13.26 -2.63
N LEU A 269 -10.37 14.18 -3.00
CA LEU A 269 -10.49 15.62 -2.78
C LEU A 269 -10.60 16.33 -4.13
N ALA A 270 -11.51 17.29 -4.22
CA ALA A 270 -11.69 18.07 -5.45
C ALA A 270 -11.83 19.56 -5.15
N ALA A 271 -11.22 20.38 -6.01
CA ALA A 271 -11.46 21.82 -6.03
C ALA A 271 -12.98 22.09 -6.21
N SER A 272 -13.55 22.99 -5.42
CA SER A 272 -14.99 23.32 -5.49
C SER A 272 -15.36 24.29 -6.62
N GLY A 273 -14.37 24.84 -7.32
CA GLY A 273 -14.54 25.77 -8.41
C GLY A 273 -14.16 27.21 -8.05
N ASP A 274 -13.94 28.03 -9.08
CA ASP A 274 -13.42 29.40 -8.92
C ASP A 274 -14.41 30.47 -9.42
N LEU A 275 -15.64 30.06 -9.72
CA LEU A 275 -16.73 30.91 -10.22
C LEU A 275 -17.81 31.18 -9.16
N GLY A 276 -17.45 31.08 -7.88
CA GLY A 276 -18.30 31.46 -6.77
C GLY A 276 -19.59 30.64 -6.66
N ALA A 277 -20.68 31.31 -6.32
CA ALA A 277 -22.03 30.73 -6.32
C ALA A 277 -22.56 30.30 -7.70
N THR A 278 -21.79 30.52 -8.77
CA THR A 278 -22.23 30.37 -10.17
C THR A 278 -21.27 29.49 -10.98
N GLY A 279 -20.98 28.27 -10.52
CA GLY A 279 -20.07 27.32 -11.21
C GLY A 279 -20.34 27.11 -12.71
N CYS A 280 -21.61 27.16 -13.13
CA CYS A 280 -22.02 27.03 -14.52
C CYS A 280 -21.92 28.32 -15.36
N TYR A 281 -21.48 29.43 -14.76
CA TYR A 281 -21.30 30.70 -15.45
C TYR A 281 -20.24 30.57 -16.55
N ASN A 282 -20.52 31.17 -17.70
CA ASN A 282 -19.56 31.22 -18.80
C ASN A 282 -19.00 32.64 -18.93
N PRO A 283 -17.74 32.90 -18.50
CA PRO A 283 -17.15 34.24 -18.53
C PRO A 283 -16.99 34.84 -19.92
N GLN A 284 -16.88 34.00 -20.96
CA GLN A 284 -16.69 34.44 -22.35
C GLN A 284 -17.97 34.99 -22.96
N THR A 285 -19.13 34.43 -22.59
CA THR A 285 -20.44 34.77 -23.16
C THR A 285 -21.35 35.54 -22.20
N GLY A 286 -21.06 35.51 -20.90
CA GLY A 286 -21.91 36.05 -19.84
C GLY A 286 -23.17 35.21 -19.56
N ALA A 287 -23.26 34.01 -20.11
CA ALA A 287 -24.40 33.11 -19.91
C ALA A 287 -24.35 32.41 -18.55
N ASN A 288 -25.52 31.93 -18.09
CA ASN A 288 -25.70 31.10 -16.89
C ASN A 288 -25.29 31.80 -15.58
N THR A 289 -25.99 32.87 -15.19
CA THR A 289 -25.77 33.59 -13.92
C THR A 289 -26.57 33.02 -12.75
N SER A 290 -27.22 31.87 -12.92
CA SER A 290 -28.03 31.24 -11.86
C SER A 290 -27.14 30.48 -10.89
N PRO A 291 -27.52 30.37 -9.60
CA PRO A 291 -26.75 29.60 -8.64
C PRO A 291 -26.56 28.14 -9.09
N SER A 292 -25.34 27.65 -8.97
CA SER A 292 -24.90 26.32 -9.42
C SER A 292 -23.55 25.98 -8.83
N VAL A 293 -23.26 24.69 -8.65
CA VAL A 293 -21.96 24.19 -8.18
C VAL A 293 -21.22 23.42 -9.28
N ASP A 294 -19.96 23.11 -9.02
CA ASP A 294 -19.11 22.33 -9.92
C ASP A 294 -18.94 20.87 -9.46
N ASP A 295 -18.72 20.00 -10.45
CA ASP A 295 -18.37 18.59 -10.33
C ASP A 295 -16.85 18.42 -10.56
N PRO A 296 -16.16 17.48 -9.89
CA PRO A 296 -16.68 16.41 -9.03
C PRO A 296 -16.89 16.80 -7.56
N ALA A 297 -16.59 18.04 -7.16
CA ALA A 297 -16.74 18.48 -5.76
C ALA A 297 -18.19 18.34 -5.25
N SER A 298 -19.20 18.49 -6.12
CA SER A 298 -20.61 18.29 -5.77
C SER A 298 -20.99 16.83 -5.43
N GLN A 299 -20.15 15.85 -5.78
CA GLN A 299 -20.53 14.44 -5.62
C GLN A 299 -20.49 13.96 -4.14
N PRO A 300 -21.42 13.08 -3.73
CA PRO A 300 -21.53 12.58 -2.36
C PRO A 300 -20.32 11.81 -1.78
N TYR A 301 -19.38 11.36 -2.61
CA TYR A 301 -18.22 10.57 -2.16
C TYR A 301 -16.89 11.33 -2.30
N VAL A 302 -16.98 12.63 -2.59
CA VAL A 302 -15.83 13.53 -2.79
C VAL A 302 -15.84 14.59 -1.70
N THR A 303 -14.66 14.87 -1.14
CA THR A 303 -14.47 16.01 -0.24
C THR A 303 -14.27 17.26 -1.09
N GLY A 304 -15.28 18.12 -1.17
CA GLY A 304 -15.21 19.38 -1.93
C GLY A 304 -14.44 20.45 -1.15
N VAL A 305 -13.43 21.05 -1.76
CA VAL A 305 -12.51 21.99 -1.10
C VAL A 305 -12.69 23.41 -1.65
N GLY A 306 -13.16 24.29 -0.77
CA GLY A 306 -13.36 25.73 -0.96
C GLY A 306 -12.13 26.58 -0.74
N GLY A 307 -12.30 27.88 -0.95
CA GLY A 307 -11.25 28.87 -0.94
C GLY A 307 -11.44 29.99 0.08
N THR A 308 -10.34 30.38 0.73
CA THR A 308 -10.29 31.53 1.64
C THR A 308 -9.21 32.54 1.21
N THR A 309 -9.28 33.75 1.75
CA THR A 309 -8.21 34.74 1.73
C THR A 309 -7.48 34.72 3.06
N LEU A 310 -6.27 34.17 3.11
CA LEU A 310 -5.47 34.07 4.33
C LEU A 310 -4.70 35.36 4.64
N ARG A 311 -4.66 35.73 5.92
CA ARG A 311 -3.72 36.69 6.48
C ARG A 311 -2.91 36.02 7.59
N ILE A 312 -1.61 36.30 7.61
CA ILE A 312 -0.67 35.80 8.62
C ILE A 312 0.00 36.96 9.34
N ASN A 313 0.40 36.73 10.59
CA ASN A 313 1.19 37.68 11.37
C ASN A 313 2.65 37.72 10.86
N ALA A 314 3.43 38.72 11.30
CA ALA A 314 4.85 38.83 10.96
C ALA A 314 5.70 37.60 11.34
N GLY A 315 5.23 36.76 12.26
CA GLY A 315 5.85 35.48 12.65
C GLY A 315 5.30 34.25 11.92
N ASN A 316 4.60 34.44 10.79
CA ASN A 316 3.94 33.40 9.97
C ASN A 316 2.81 32.62 10.65
N SER A 317 2.44 32.94 11.89
CA SER A 317 1.26 32.35 12.52
C SER A 317 -0.02 32.86 11.86
N TYR A 318 -1.05 32.01 11.87
CA TYR A 318 -2.41 32.36 11.48
C TYR A 318 -2.85 33.68 12.13
N GLN A 319 -3.42 34.58 11.33
CA GLN A 319 -4.07 35.80 11.84
C GLN A 319 -5.59 35.71 11.65
N SER A 320 -6.03 35.55 10.40
CA SER A 320 -7.44 35.51 10.04
C SER A 320 -7.62 35.00 8.62
N GLU A 321 -8.81 34.50 8.32
CA GLU A 321 -9.28 34.19 6.98
C GLU A 321 -10.64 34.87 6.72
N GLN A 322 -10.93 35.09 5.44
CA GLN A 322 -12.24 35.51 4.92
C GLN A 322 -12.59 34.64 3.72
N VAL A 323 -13.84 34.63 3.29
CA VAL A 323 -14.23 33.99 2.02
C VAL A 323 -13.38 34.55 0.89
N TRP A 324 -12.77 33.68 0.06
CA TRP A 324 -12.09 34.15 -1.14
C TRP A 324 -13.12 34.67 -2.14
N ASN A 325 -13.06 35.96 -2.45
CA ASN A 325 -13.87 36.57 -3.48
C ASN A 325 -13.22 37.84 -4.02
N ASP A 326 -12.60 37.68 -5.19
CA ASP A 326 -11.90 38.70 -5.95
C ASP A 326 -12.76 39.29 -7.08
N ARG A 327 -14.10 39.27 -6.96
CA ARG A 327 -15.03 39.77 -8.00
C ARG A 327 -14.71 41.19 -8.46
N ALA A 328 -14.21 42.05 -7.57
CA ALA A 328 -13.91 43.44 -7.86
C ALA A 328 -12.81 43.59 -8.95
N ILE A 329 -11.93 42.60 -9.04
CA ILE A 329 -10.88 42.50 -10.06
C ILE A 329 -11.11 41.33 -11.04
N LYS A 330 -12.29 40.68 -10.97
CA LYS A 330 -12.68 39.52 -11.80
C LYS A 330 -11.70 38.35 -11.71
N ASN A 331 -11.08 38.14 -10.56
CA ASN A 331 -10.02 37.16 -10.36
C ASN A 331 -10.44 35.95 -9.50
N GLY A 332 -11.71 35.56 -9.61
CA GLY A 332 -12.25 34.33 -9.02
C GLY A 332 -12.99 34.55 -7.69
N ALA A 333 -13.72 33.53 -7.27
CA ALA A 333 -14.34 33.42 -5.95
C ALA A 333 -14.55 31.94 -5.59
N SER A 334 -14.54 31.62 -4.29
CA SER A 334 -14.71 30.25 -3.79
C SER A 334 -16.00 29.60 -4.29
N GLY A 335 -15.88 28.49 -5.02
CA GLY A 335 -17.01 27.68 -5.46
C GLY A 335 -17.82 27.18 -4.28
N GLY A 336 -19.15 27.25 -4.38
CA GLY A 336 -20.01 26.79 -3.30
C GLY A 336 -21.47 27.13 -3.47
N GLY A 337 -22.33 26.28 -2.94
CA GLY A 337 -23.78 26.33 -3.14
C GLY A 337 -24.43 24.97 -2.99
N VAL A 338 -25.67 24.86 -3.48
CA VAL A 338 -26.47 23.63 -3.35
C VAL A 338 -26.53 22.91 -4.69
N SER A 339 -26.16 21.63 -4.70
CA SER A 339 -26.28 20.75 -5.86
C SER A 339 -27.73 20.65 -6.33
N LYS A 340 -27.92 20.42 -7.63
CA LYS A 340 -29.22 20.11 -8.24
C LYS A 340 -29.29 18.68 -8.77
N VAL A 341 -28.21 17.92 -8.62
CA VAL A 341 -28.09 16.53 -9.08
C VAL A 341 -28.12 15.58 -7.89
N TRP A 342 -27.31 15.87 -6.87
CA TRP A 342 -27.04 14.94 -5.78
C TRP A 342 -27.86 15.27 -4.55
N TYR A 343 -28.65 14.30 -4.07
CA TYR A 343 -29.35 14.43 -2.80
C TYR A 343 -28.37 14.57 -1.64
N GLN A 344 -28.80 15.29 -0.60
CA GLN A 344 -28.00 15.48 0.59
C GLN A 344 -27.71 14.13 1.26
N PRO A 345 -26.43 13.73 1.39
CA PRO A 345 -26.08 12.46 2.02
C PRO A 345 -26.46 12.47 3.51
N SER A 346 -26.76 11.30 4.07
CA SER A 346 -27.19 11.21 5.48
C SER A 346 -26.15 11.70 6.48
N TRP A 347 -24.87 11.67 6.10
CA TRP A 347 -23.75 12.16 6.91
C TRP A 347 -23.60 13.68 6.86
N GLN A 348 -24.15 14.38 5.86
CA GLN A 348 -24.04 15.84 5.74
C GLN A 348 -25.03 16.50 6.70
N ARG A 349 -24.69 16.46 7.98
CA ARG A 349 -25.44 17.04 9.09
C ARG A 349 -24.44 17.68 10.04
N GLY A 350 -24.77 18.87 10.52
CA GLY A 350 -23.86 19.66 11.34
C GLY A 350 -24.50 21.00 11.70
N PRO A 351 -24.02 21.68 12.76
CA PRO A 351 -24.34 23.09 12.97
C PRO A 351 -24.03 23.92 11.70
N GLY A 352 -24.97 24.75 11.25
CA GLY A 352 -24.82 25.58 10.04
C GLY A 352 -25.28 24.92 8.74
N VAL A 353 -25.28 23.58 8.65
CA VAL A 353 -25.70 22.85 7.43
C VAL A 353 -27.18 23.07 7.14
N ALA A 354 -28.06 22.81 8.10
CA ALA A 354 -29.48 23.10 7.93
C ALA A 354 -29.72 24.61 8.08
N ASN A 355 -29.76 25.32 6.96
CA ASN A 355 -29.88 26.78 6.91
C ASN A 355 -30.99 27.23 5.93
N ALA A 356 -31.08 28.54 5.67
CA ALA A 356 -32.13 29.11 4.83
C ALA A 356 -32.03 28.73 3.33
N TYR A 357 -30.89 28.16 2.91
CA TYR A 357 -30.59 27.79 1.54
C TYR A 357 -30.75 26.28 1.30
N SER A 358 -30.79 25.46 2.35
CA SER A 358 -30.89 24.01 2.27
C SER A 358 -32.15 23.57 1.52
N THR A 359 -31.97 22.73 0.49
CA THR A 359 -33.06 22.19 -0.33
C THR A 359 -33.23 20.67 -0.21
N GLY A 360 -32.43 20.02 0.64
CA GLY A 360 -32.33 18.56 0.72
C GLY A 360 -31.38 17.95 -0.32
N TYR A 361 -30.59 18.78 -0.99
CA TYR A 361 -29.52 18.39 -1.91
C TYR A 361 -28.15 18.70 -1.30
N ARG A 362 -27.10 18.06 -1.82
CA ARG A 362 -25.71 18.16 -1.34
C ARG A 362 -25.24 19.62 -1.37
N GLU A 363 -24.76 20.11 -0.24
CA GLU A 363 -24.24 21.47 -0.08
C GLU A 363 -22.71 21.48 -0.21
N VAL A 364 -22.10 22.33 -1.02
CA VAL A 364 -20.64 22.41 -1.31
C VAL A 364 -20.14 23.80 -0.89
N PRO A 365 -18.89 23.98 -0.44
CA PRO A 365 -17.86 22.94 -0.19
C PRO A 365 -18.09 22.20 1.13
N ASP A 366 -17.27 21.18 1.41
CA ASP A 366 -17.24 20.53 2.72
C ASP A 366 -16.28 21.26 3.68
N VAL A 367 -15.17 21.75 3.14
CA VAL A 367 -14.08 22.40 3.87
C VAL A 367 -13.43 23.46 2.97
N SER A 368 -12.54 24.31 3.50
CA SER A 368 -11.82 25.30 2.70
C SER A 368 -10.36 25.45 3.13
N ILE A 369 -9.54 26.14 2.34
CA ILE A 369 -8.23 26.68 2.76
C ILE A 369 -7.84 27.82 1.81
N ASN A 370 -6.71 28.50 2.03
CA ASN A 370 -6.29 29.63 1.21
C ASN A 370 -6.33 29.30 -0.29
N ALA A 371 -6.98 30.17 -1.05
CA ALA A 371 -7.14 30.07 -2.49
C ALA A 371 -6.98 31.44 -3.17
N ASP A 372 -6.89 32.54 -2.41
CA ASP A 372 -6.82 33.87 -2.99
C ASP A 372 -5.45 34.14 -3.63
N PRO A 373 -5.35 34.41 -4.94
CA PRO A 373 -4.08 34.75 -5.60
C PRO A 373 -3.41 36.03 -5.07
N GLN A 374 -4.15 36.95 -4.44
CA GLN A 374 -3.60 38.13 -3.77
C GLN A 374 -2.82 37.77 -2.51
N THR A 375 -3.07 36.59 -1.96
CA THR A 375 -2.35 35.94 -0.86
C THR A 375 -1.94 34.52 -1.26
N GLY A 376 -1.59 34.35 -2.53
CA GLY A 376 -1.42 33.04 -3.16
C GLY A 376 -0.12 32.34 -2.81
N TYR A 377 0.16 31.27 -3.53
CA TYR A 377 1.30 30.39 -3.31
C TYR A 377 2.42 30.70 -4.28
N ASP A 378 3.67 30.68 -3.78
CA ASP A 378 4.84 30.70 -4.66
C ASP A 378 4.92 29.37 -5.42
N VAL A 379 4.86 29.43 -6.75
CA VAL A 379 4.90 28.27 -7.66
C VAL A 379 6.01 28.47 -8.69
N TYR A 380 6.69 27.40 -9.11
CA TYR A 380 7.68 27.47 -10.17
C TYR A 380 7.18 26.79 -11.45
N CYS A 381 6.92 27.59 -12.50
CA CYS A 381 6.59 27.05 -13.81
C CYS A 381 7.17 27.91 -14.93
N SER A 382 7.85 27.27 -15.88
CA SER A 382 8.62 27.92 -16.94
C SER A 382 8.26 27.44 -18.35
N VAL A 383 7.58 26.30 -18.48
CA VAL A 383 7.23 25.71 -19.79
C VAL A 383 5.72 25.75 -20.08
N GLY A 384 5.34 25.35 -21.29
CA GLY A 384 3.94 25.23 -21.69
C GLY A 384 3.17 26.55 -21.54
N GLY A 385 2.07 26.50 -20.78
CA GLY A 385 1.21 27.64 -20.45
C GLY A 385 1.89 28.78 -19.69
N CYS A 386 3.06 28.53 -19.09
CA CYS A 386 3.76 29.46 -18.19
C CYS A 386 4.73 30.42 -18.88
N ARG A 387 4.84 30.35 -20.21
CA ARG A 387 5.50 31.37 -21.08
C ARG A 387 6.95 31.75 -20.70
N GLY A 388 7.67 30.92 -19.95
CA GLY A 388 9.04 31.21 -19.50
C GLY A 388 9.15 32.04 -18.22
N ASP A 389 8.08 32.19 -17.44
CA ASP A 389 8.03 33.12 -16.30
C ASP A 389 8.87 32.65 -15.09
N GLY A 390 8.92 31.35 -14.79
CA GLY A 390 9.64 30.79 -13.65
C GLY A 390 8.83 30.91 -12.36
N TRP A 391 9.29 31.70 -11.38
CA TRP A 391 8.53 31.91 -10.14
C TRP A 391 7.30 32.79 -10.40
N ILE A 392 6.12 32.22 -10.18
CA ILE A 392 4.80 32.84 -10.32
C ILE A 392 4.01 32.69 -9.01
N VAL A 393 2.92 33.44 -8.92
CA VAL A 393 2.00 33.35 -7.78
C VAL A 393 0.65 32.88 -8.29
N LEU A 394 0.19 31.74 -7.76
CA LEU A 394 -1.08 31.14 -8.12
C LEU A 394 -2.00 31.01 -6.90
N GLY A 395 -3.30 30.97 -7.16
CA GLY A 395 -4.34 30.62 -6.21
C GLY A 395 -5.40 29.76 -6.92
N GLY A 396 -6.66 29.93 -6.56
CA GLY A 396 -7.74 29.03 -6.94
C GLY A 396 -8.00 27.97 -5.88
N THR A 397 -9.22 27.43 -5.89
CA THR A 397 -9.55 26.20 -5.13
C THR A 397 -8.70 25.01 -5.60
N SER A 398 -8.10 25.12 -6.79
CA SER A 398 -7.01 24.28 -7.28
C SER A 398 -5.80 24.20 -6.36
N ALA A 399 -5.37 25.28 -5.71
CA ALA A 399 -4.32 25.18 -4.69
C ALA A 399 -4.83 24.55 -3.39
N ALA A 400 -6.13 24.71 -3.11
CA ALA A 400 -6.74 24.30 -1.85
C ALA A 400 -6.88 22.77 -1.70
N ALA A 401 -7.33 22.09 -2.76
CA ALA A 401 -7.48 20.63 -2.78
C ALA A 401 -6.17 19.83 -2.51
N PRO A 402 -5.04 20.10 -3.19
CA PRO A 402 -3.77 19.41 -2.94
C PRO A 402 -3.14 19.78 -1.60
N VAL A 403 -3.38 20.98 -1.06
CA VAL A 403 -2.98 21.32 0.33
C VAL A 403 -3.71 20.42 1.34
N TRP A 404 -5.02 20.19 1.15
CA TRP A 404 -5.75 19.21 1.96
C TRP A 404 -5.24 17.78 1.74
N ALA A 405 -4.91 17.39 0.51
CA ALA A 405 -4.32 16.08 0.22
C ALA A 405 -3.00 15.86 0.97
N ALA A 406 -2.14 16.89 1.04
CA ALA A 406 -0.91 16.85 1.83
C ALA A 406 -1.20 16.66 3.33
N MET A 407 -2.19 17.38 3.88
CA MET A 407 -2.59 17.22 5.28
C MET A 407 -3.11 15.79 5.57
N VAL A 408 -3.93 15.23 4.69
CA VAL A 408 -4.46 13.86 4.83
C VAL A 408 -3.35 12.81 4.77
N ALA A 409 -2.33 13.00 3.91
CA ALA A 409 -1.16 12.13 3.90
C ALA A 409 -0.44 12.13 5.26
N LEU A 410 -0.20 13.31 5.85
CA LEU A 410 0.40 13.42 7.19
C LEU A 410 -0.48 12.80 8.29
N ALA A 411 -1.80 12.94 8.16
CA ALA A 411 -2.75 12.34 9.08
C ALA A 411 -2.76 10.80 8.98
N ASN A 412 -2.67 10.23 7.77
CA ASN A 412 -2.52 8.79 7.55
C ASN A 412 -1.22 8.26 8.16
N GLU A 413 -0.09 8.96 7.99
CA GLU A 413 1.17 8.58 8.66
C GLU A 413 1.00 8.56 10.18
N THR A 414 0.34 9.58 10.73
CA THR A 414 0.09 9.70 12.17
C THR A 414 -0.84 8.59 12.68
N ALA A 415 -1.87 8.22 11.90
CA ALA A 415 -2.76 7.11 12.18
C ALA A 415 -2.01 5.77 12.18
N SER A 416 -1.14 5.53 11.19
CA SER A 416 -0.27 4.35 11.12
C SER A 416 0.61 4.22 12.35
N LYS A 417 1.21 5.33 12.80
CA LYS A 417 2.00 5.37 14.05
C LYS A 417 1.19 5.05 15.31
N ALA A 418 -0.12 5.24 15.26
CA ALA A 418 -1.06 4.88 16.34
C ALA A 418 -1.66 3.47 16.17
N ASN A 419 -1.14 2.63 15.26
CA ASN A 419 -1.73 1.33 14.88
C ASN A 419 -3.16 1.42 14.28
N GLY A 420 -3.55 2.59 13.79
CA GLY A 420 -4.79 2.80 13.05
C GLY A 420 -4.70 2.39 11.58
N TYR A 421 -5.76 2.69 10.83
CA TYR A 421 -5.81 2.59 9.37
C TYR A 421 -5.75 3.97 8.72
N ASN A 422 -5.46 4.00 7.42
CA ASN A 422 -5.70 5.18 6.59
C ASN A 422 -7.14 5.69 6.80
N LEU A 423 -7.31 7.01 6.79
CA LEU A 423 -8.56 7.66 7.16
C LEU A 423 -9.70 7.35 6.18
N GLY A 424 -9.39 7.13 4.91
CA GLY A 424 -10.37 6.85 3.86
C GLY A 424 -11.35 8.00 3.64
N PHE A 425 -12.60 7.67 3.29
CA PHE A 425 -13.61 8.68 2.97
C PHE A 425 -13.90 9.63 4.15
N LEU A 426 -13.49 10.90 4.00
CA LEU A 426 -13.41 11.86 5.11
C LEU A 426 -14.75 12.44 5.55
N ASN A 427 -15.68 12.67 4.62
CA ASN A 427 -16.86 13.50 4.90
C ASN A 427 -17.65 13.03 6.13
N PRO A 428 -17.98 11.73 6.32
CA PRO A 428 -18.66 11.29 7.52
C PRO A 428 -17.93 11.66 8.82
N SER A 429 -16.59 11.55 8.82
CA SER A 429 -15.75 11.91 9.97
C SER A 429 -15.69 13.41 10.19
N LEU A 430 -15.56 14.22 9.14
CA LEU A 430 -15.51 15.70 9.25
C LEU A 430 -16.80 16.25 9.87
N TYR A 431 -17.97 15.78 9.39
CA TYR A 431 -19.26 16.22 9.93
C TYR A 431 -19.54 15.62 11.32
N ALA A 432 -19.05 14.41 11.63
CA ALA A 432 -19.06 13.89 12.99
C ALA A 432 -18.22 14.75 13.96
N ILE A 433 -17.06 15.26 13.52
CA ILE A 433 -16.24 16.19 14.31
C ILE A 433 -16.98 17.49 14.57
N SER A 434 -17.70 18.02 13.57
CA SER A 434 -18.53 19.23 13.70
C SER A 434 -19.59 19.10 14.79
N HIS A 435 -20.06 17.87 15.04
CA HIS A 435 -21.01 17.53 16.10
C HIS A 435 -20.37 17.21 17.46
N GLY A 436 -19.05 17.23 17.57
CA GLY A 436 -18.33 16.86 18.79
C GLY A 436 -18.43 15.36 19.13
N MET A 437 -18.60 14.50 18.12
CA MET A 437 -18.67 13.06 18.32
C MET A 437 -17.40 12.52 18.99
N ALA A 438 -17.54 11.56 19.88
CA ALA A 438 -16.41 10.97 20.63
C ALA A 438 -15.53 12.00 21.38
N GLY A 439 -16.07 13.17 21.73
CA GLY A 439 -15.34 14.21 22.46
C GLY A 439 -14.45 15.10 21.60
N THR A 440 -14.59 15.04 20.27
CA THR A 440 -13.92 16.00 19.37
C THR A 440 -14.49 17.41 19.54
N SER A 441 -13.82 18.41 18.98
CA SER A 441 -14.26 19.81 19.05
C SER A 441 -14.12 20.47 17.69
N TYR A 442 -15.23 21.03 17.19
CA TYR A 442 -15.25 21.84 15.97
C TYR A 442 -14.25 23.00 16.07
N ALA A 443 -14.37 23.83 17.12
CA ALA A 443 -13.54 25.02 17.31
C ALA A 443 -12.03 24.72 17.52
N ASN A 444 -11.68 23.49 17.89
CA ASN A 444 -10.26 23.09 17.96
C ASN A 444 -9.76 22.51 16.64
N SER A 445 -10.65 21.98 15.79
CA SER A 445 -10.28 21.27 14.56
C SER A 445 -10.34 22.16 13.34
N PHE A 446 -11.20 23.19 13.35
CA PHE A 446 -11.44 24.08 12.24
C PHE A 446 -11.29 25.56 12.64
N HIS A 447 -10.74 26.35 11.74
CA HIS A 447 -10.91 27.79 11.69
C HIS A 447 -12.27 28.10 11.04
N ASP A 448 -13.24 28.51 11.85
CA ASP A 448 -14.56 28.98 11.39
C ASP A 448 -14.41 30.31 10.64
N ILE A 449 -14.86 30.37 9.38
CA ILE A 449 -14.76 31.57 8.55
C ILE A 449 -16.05 32.36 8.72
N VAL A 450 -15.97 33.44 9.49
CA VAL A 450 -17.14 34.23 9.86
C VAL A 450 -17.05 35.64 9.30
N PRO A 451 -18.20 36.32 9.10
CA PRO A 451 -18.23 37.68 8.60
C PRO A 451 -17.35 38.63 9.42
N VAL A 452 -16.41 39.29 8.75
CA VAL A 452 -15.59 40.37 9.33
C VAL A 452 -16.13 41.72 8.88
N GLN A 453 -16.24 42.69 9.79
CA GLN A 453 -16.71 44.03 9.46
C GLN A 453 -15.82 44.68 8.39
N GLY A 454 -16.41 45.02 7.23
CA GLY A 454 -15.70 45.61 6.10
C GLY A 454 -14.93 44.60 5.22
N GLY A 455 -15.00 43.31 5.55
CA GLY A 455 -14.47 42.21 4.74
C GLY A 455 -15.46 41.72 3.68
N VAL A 456 -15.00 40.81 2.82
CA VAL A 456 -15.89 40.09 1.91
C VAL A 456 -16.56 38.95 2.67
N ASN A 457 -17.87 38.81 2.49
CA ASN A 457 -18.71 37.98 3.35
C ASN A 457 -19.65 37.05 2.56
N ASN A 458 -19.32 36.78 1.29
CA ASN A 458 -20.08 35.90 0.41
C ASN A 458 -19.22 35.46 -0.78
N ASN A 459 -19.65 34.41 -1.46
CA ASN A 459 -18.96 33.85 -2.62
C ASN A 459 -19.55 34.28 -3.98
N ASP A 460 -20.21 35.44 -4.09
CA ASP A 460 -20.74 35.88 -5.39
C ASP A 460 -19.59 36.26 -6.35
N TYR A 461 -19.40 35.49 -7.42
CA TYR A 461 -18.51 35.88 -8.52
C TYR A 461 -19.17 36.93 -9.43
N ILE A 462 -20.48 36.80 -9.66
CA ILE A 462 -21.30 37.73 -10.44
C ILE A 462 -22.26 38.49 -9.54
N GLY A 463 -22.22 39.82 -9.62
CA GLY A 463 -23.04 40.68 -8.78
C GLY A 463 -22.51 40.77 -7.34
N ASN A 464 -23.38 41.10 -6.40
CA ASN A 464 -23.09 41.13 -4.96
C ASN A 464 -24.42 41.11 -4.19
N ASN A 465 -25.20 40.06 -4.43
CA ASN A 465 -26.51 39.86 -3.82
C ASN A 465 -26.40 39.17 -2.45
N GLY A 466 -25.22 38.63 -2.11
CA GLY A 466 -25.01 37.80 -0.93
C GLY A 466 -25.70 36.46 -1.09
N THR A 467 -25.52 35.79 -2.24
CA THR A 467 -26.23 34.53 -2.55
C THR A 467 -25.99 33.50 -1.47
N TYR A 468 -24.72 33.24 -1.16
CA TYR A 468 -24.30 32.40 -0.03
C TYR A 468 -23.30 33.20 0.84
N PRO A 469 -23.76 33.76 1.97
CA PRO A 469 -22.89 34.47 2.88
C PRO A 469 -22.07 33.51 3.75
N ASP A 470 -20.93 33.98 4.25
CA ASP A 470 -20.26 33.30 5.36
C ASP A 470 -21.11 33.40 6.63
N THR A 471 -21.13 32.34 7.42
CA THR A 471 -21.86 32.29 8.69
C THR A 471 -21.08 31.49 9.72
N SER A 472 -21.52 31.45 10.98
CA SER A 472 -20.83 30.61 11.96
C SER A 472 -21.08 29.13 11.69
N MET A 473 -20.02 28.33 11.87
CA MET A 473 -19.95 26.89 11.67
C MET A 473 -19.95 26.53 10.18
N TYR A 474 -20.84 25.66 9.72
CA TYR A 474 -20.93 25.35 8.30
C TYR A 474 -21.62 26.48 7.51
N ASP A 475 -21.04 26.88 6.38
CA ASP A 475 -21.72 27.67 5.35
C ASP A 475 -21.40 27.19 3.92
N LEU A 476 -22.17 27.69 2.96
CA LEU A 476 -22.05 27.31 1.54
C LEU A 476 -20.92 28.05 0.81
N ALA A 477 -20.16 28.91 1.47
CA ALA A 477 -19.03 29.64 0.88
C ALA A 477 -17.68 28.98 1.21
N THR A 478 -17.55 28.41 2.40
CA THR A 478 -16.31 27.88 2.98
C THR A 478 -16.48 26.52 3.68
N GLY A 479 -17.70 25.98 3.74
CA GLY A 479 -17.96 24.68 4.33
C GLY A 479 -17.76 24.73 5.83
N LEU A 480 -17.10 23.71 6.39
CA LEU A 480 -16.69 23.68 7.80
C LEU A 480 -15.53 24.64 8.13
N GLY A 481 -14.94 25.30 7.13
CA GLY A 481 -13.78 26.17 7.27
C GLY A 481 -12.44 25.46 7.00
N SER A 482 -11.34 26.14 7.33
CA SER A 482 -9.98 25.60 7.18
C SER A 482 -9.52 24.82 8.41
N PHE A 483 -8.47 24.02 8.31
CA PHE A 483 -8.06 23.14 9.41
C PHE A 483 -7.07 23.80 10.39
N HIS A 484 -7.17 23.37 11.65
CA HIS A 484 -6.03 23.30 12.57
C HIS A 484 -5.36 21.92 12.40
N ALA A 485 -4.30 21.81 11.59
CA ALA A 485 -3.87 20.51 11.03
C ALA A 485 -3.65 19.42 12.10
N LEU A 486 -2.89 19.72 13.16
CA LEU A 486 -2.61 18.74 14.23
C LEU A 486 -3.89 18.32 14.97
N ASN A 487 -4.73 19.27 15.35
CA ASN A 487 -5.94 19.01 16.13
C ASN A 487 -7.01 18.28 15.31
N LEU A 488 -7.15 18.62 14.03
CA LEU A 488 -8.01 17.89 13.11
C LEU A 488 -7.49 16.46 12.90
N THR A 489 -6.19 16.28 12.70
CA THR A 489 -5.55 14.96 12.59
C THR A 489 -5.86 14.10 13.82
N GLN A 490 -5.69 14.64 15.03
CA GLN A 490 -6.01 13.91 16.27
C GLN A 490 -7.50 13.55 16.39
N SER A 491 -8.40 14.45 15.96
CA SER A 491 -9.85 14.20 15.96
C SER A 491 -10.24 13.11 14.95
N LEU A 492 -9.67 13.16 13.74
CA LEU A 492 -9.86 12.13 12.71
C LEU A 492 -9.36 10.76 13.17
N ILE A 493 -8.19 10.72 13.81
CA ILE A 493 -7.65 9.48 14.41
C ILE A 493 -8.52 8.99 15.55
N THR A 494 -9.06 9.88 16.39
CA THR A 494 -9.96 9.49 17.49
C THR A 494 -11.22 8.81 16.97
N LEU A 495 -11.80 9.33 15.88
CA LEU A 495 -12.96 8.71 15.24
C LEU A 495 -12.60 7.40 14.51
N SER A 496 -11.43 7.33 13.86
CA SER A 496 -11.01 6.11 13.16
C SER A 496 -10.62 4.96 14.12
N LEU A 497 -10.03 5.28 15.27
CA LEU A 497 -9.69 4.32 16.33
C LEU A 497 -10.90 3.84 17.15
N GLY A 498 -12.09 4.40 16.92
CA GLY A 498 -13.34 3.82 17.45
C GLY A 498 -13.72 2.48 16.81
N GLY A 499 -13.06 2.10 15.71
CA GLY A 499 -13.18 0.80 15.04
C GLY A 499 -12.22 -0.28 15.56
N PRO A 500 -12.17 -1.47 14.93
CA PRO A 500 -11.23 -2.53 15.32
C PRO A 500 -9.79 -2.05 15.20
N THR A 501 -8.99 -2.21 16.26
CA THR A 501 -7.55 -1.91 16.22
C THR A 501 -6.80 -3.00 15.50
N ARG A 502 -5.68 -2.65 14.87
CA ARG A 502 -4.83 -3.66 14.25
C ARG A 502 -4.19 -4.56 15.28
N THR A 503 -4.16 -5.84 14.95
CA THR A 503 -3.42 -6.85 15.71
C THR A 503 -2.27 -7.36 14.88
N THR A 504 -1.06 -7.25 15.42
CA THR A 504 0.12 -7.93 14.89
C THR A 504 0.34 -9.18 15.74
N ALA A 505 0.41 -10.34 15.11
CA ALA A 505 0.70 -11.58 15.82
C ALA A 505 2.11 -11.50 16.42
N THR A 506 2.22 -11.62 17.75
CA THR A 506 3.49 -11.51 18.47
C THR A 506 3.62 -12.52 19.60
N SER A 507 4.84 -12.74 20.08
CA SER A 507 5.13 -13.52 21.28
C SER A 507 6.24 -12.84 22.07
N THR A 508 6.28 -13.09 23.38
CA THR A 508 7.38 -12.62 24.24
C THR A 508 8.55 -13.59 24.29
N THR A 509 8.40 -14.82 23.80
CA THR A 509 9.47 -15.84 23.82
C THR A 509 9.55 -16.58 22.48
N TRP A 510 10.79 -16.75 22.00
CA TRP A 510 11.11 -17.43 20.74
C TRP A 510 12.33 -18.36 20.91
N TYR A 511 12.34 -19.46 20.16
CA TYR A 511 13.31 -20.55 20.30
C TYR A 511 13.86 -20.98 18.94
N PHE A 512 15.20 -21.10 18.86
CA PHE A 512 15.94 -21.56 17.68
C PHE A 512 16.93 -22.67 18.09
N ALA A 513 16.75 -23.88 17.56
CA ALA A 513 17.62 -25.04 17.75
C ALA A 513 18.80 -25.11 16.79
N GLU A 514 18.67 -24.55 15.60
CA GLU A 514 19.74 -24.37 14.66
C GLU A 514 20.42 -23.01 14.80
N GLY A 515 21.65 -22.95 14.28
CA GLY A 515 22.53 -21.81 14.31
C GLY A 515 23.96 -22.28 14.10
N TYR A 516 24.73 -21.52 13.33
CA TYR A 516 26.14 -21.78 13.08
C TYR A 516 26.86 -20.48 12.74
N ILE A 517 27.97 -20.23 13.41
CA ILE A 517 28.85 -19.06 13.18
C ILE A 517 30.27 -19.53 12.86
N GLY A 518 31.04 -18.68 12.18
CA GLY A 518 32.37 -19.06 11.69
C GLY A 518 32.29 -20.16 10.61
N GLY A 519 33.42 -20.67 10.15
CA GLY A 519 33.44 -21.71 9.10
C GLY A 519 32.75 -21.28 7.81
N ASN A 520 32.81 -19.99 7.48
CA ASN A 520 32.11 -19.27 6.42
C ASN A 520 30.61 -19.05 6.64
N PHE A 521 30.09 -19.24 7.84
CA PHE A 521 28.71 -18.88 8.19
C PHE A 521 28.62 -17.47 8.78
N GLN A 522 27.62 -16.74 8.31
CA GLN A 522 27.14 -15.47 8.85
C GLN A 522 25.70 -15.66 9.29
N GLU A 523 25.48 -15.64 10.59
CA GLU A 523 24.16 -15.79 11.21
C GLU A 523 23.68 -14.45 11.76
N PHE A 524 22.42 -14.14 11.51
CA PHE A 524 21.77 -12.99 12.09
C PHE A 524 20.50 -13.40 12.83
N LEU A 525 20.09 -12.55 13.77
CA LEU A 525 18.79 -12.59 14.43
C LEU A 525 18.05 -11.32 14.04
N THR A 526 16.84 -11.46 13.52
CA THR A 526 15.99 -10.32 13.17
C THR A 526 14.78 -10.26 14.08
N LEU A 527 14.47 -9.03 14.50
CA LEU A 527 13.51 -8.74 15.57
C LEU A 527 12.56 -7.66 15.10
N GLU A 528 11.26 -7.92 15.18
CA GLU A 528 10.22 -6.91 14.98
C GLU A 528 9.63 -6.52 16.34
N ASN A 529 9.44 -5.21 16.57
CA ASN A 529 8.64 -4.68 17.65
C ASN A 529 7.47 -3.85 17.07
N PRO A 530 6.26 -4.41 17.00
CA PRO A 530 5.09 -3.71 16.48
C PRO A 530 4.37 -2.82 17.52
N ASP A 531 4.84 -2.76 18.77
CA ASP A 531 4.26 -1.90 19.81
C ASP A 531 4.44 -0.41 19.46
N THR A 532 3.42 0.40 19.73
CA THR A 532 3.39 1.84 19.36
C THR A 532 4.09 2.75 20.35
N LYS A 533 4.36 2.27 21.56
CA LYS A 533 4.75 3.12 22.70
C LYS A 533 6.01 2.64 23.38
N GLN A 534 6.23 1.34 23.48
CA GLN A 534 7.27 0.74 24.30
C GLN A 534 8.35 0.08 23.45
N ALA A 535 9.61 0.41 23.73
CA ALA A 535 10.73 -0.35 23.20
C ALA A 535 10.73 -1.75 23.85
N ALA A 536 10.89 -2.80 23.05
CA ALA A 536 11.08 -4.15 23.56
C ALA A 536 12.49 -4.31 24.13
N GLN A 537 12.61 -4.85 25.33
CA GLN A 537 13.89 -5.22 25.94
C GLN A 537 14.15 -6.71 25.70
N VAL A 538 14.80 -7.03 24.59
CA VAL A 538 14.93 -8.40 24.08
C VAL A 538 16.23 -9.02 24.55
N GLN A 539 16.13 -9.99 25.45
CA GLN A 539 17.22 -10.84 25.87
C GLN A 539 17.45 -11.97 24.86
N VAL A 540 18.68 -12.14 24.40
CA VAL A 540 19.14 -13.30 23.62
C VAL A 540 20.07 -14.12 24.48
N LYS A 541 19.70 -15.38 24.71
CA LYS A 541 20.51 -16.36 25.44
C LYS A 541 21.02 -17.41 24.46
N TYR A 542 22.34 -17.49 24.34
CA TYR A 542 23.01 -18.43 23.47
C TYR A 542 23.25 -19.78 24.17
N LEU A 543 23.11 -20.88 23.45
CA LEU A 543 23.42 -22.24 23.92
C LEU A 543 24.40 -22.92 22.95
N PHE A 544 25.36 -23.65 23.52
CA PHE A 544 26.40 -24.38 22.82
C PHE A 544 26.35 -25.87 23.16
N ALA A 545 27.04 -26.68 22.37
CA ALA A 545 27.21 -28.11 22.69
C ALA A 545 27.98 -28.33 24.00
N THR A 546 28.78 -27.34 24.43
CA THR A 546 29.58 -27.37 25.65
C THR A 546 28.90 -26.70 26.85
N GLY A 547 27.67 -26.21 26.69
CA GLY A 547 26.90 -25.54 27.75
C GLY A 547 26.34 -24.19 27.33
N GLN A 548 26.06 -23.34 28.31
CA GLN A 548 25.46 -22.03 28.07
C GLN A 548 26.49 -21.03 27.53
N GLY A 549 26.03 -20.14 26.66
CA GLY A 549 26.76 -18.99 26.16
C GLY A 549 26.41 -17.69 26.88
N PRO A 550 26.89 -16.55 26.35
CA PRO A 550 26.56 -15.25 26.91
C PRO A 550 25.07 -14.95 26.77
N ILE A 551 24.62 -13.99 27.57
CA ILE A 551 23.29 -13.40 27.52
C ILE A 551 23.47 -11.94 27.15
N ILE A 552 22.81 -11.50 26.08
CA ILE A 552 22.89 -10.13 25.57
C ILE A 552 21.48 -9.56 25.51
N VAL A 553 21.33 -8.26 25.75
CA VAL A 553 20.02 -7.58 25.73
C VAL A 553 20.05 -6.46 24.71
N HIS A 554 19.05 -6.44 23.84
CA HIS A 554 18.83 -5.40 22.83
C HIS A 554 17.58 -4.60 23.17
N ALA A 555 17.64 -3.30 22.94
CA ALA A 555 16.44 -2.48 22.86
C ALA A 555 15.98 -2.41 21.41
N VAL A 556 14.75 -2.83 21.12
CA VAL A 556 14.11 -2.66 19.81
C VAL A 556 13.08 -1.54 19.94
N PRO A 557 13.27 -0.37 19.32
CA PRO A 557 12.34 0.76 19.45
C PRO A 557 10.89 0.42 19.06
N PRO A 558 9.89 1.19 19.50
CA PRO A 558 8.50 1.03 19.05
C PRO A 558 8.37 1.09 17.52
N GLN A 559 7.45 0.31 16.97
CA GLN A 559 7.11 0.22 15.53
C GLN A 559 8.33 0.08 14.63
N SER A 560 9.31 -0.70 15.05
CA SER A 560 10.58 -0.80 14.34
C SER A 560 11.09 -2.22 14.33
N ARG A 561 12.21 -2.41 13.65
CA ARG A 561 12.92 -3.68 13.60
C ARG A 561 14.40 -3.52 13.90
N ALA A 562 15.04 -4.63 14.26
CA ALA A 562 16.49 -4.73 14.44
C ALA A 562 17.04 -5.98 13.74
N THR A 563 18.28 -5.90 13.28
CA THR A 563 19.09 -7.05 12.84
C THR A 563 20.34 -7.11 13.70
N VAL A 564 20.58 -8.27 14.32
CA VAL A 564 21.72 -8.53 15.18
C VAL A 564 22.64 -9.52 14.47
N SER A 565 23.93 -9.21 14.35
CA SER A 565 24.95 -10.12 13.81
C SER A 565 25.44 -11.04 14.93
N VAL A 566 24.99 -12.30 14.91
CA VAL A 566 25.33 -13.30 15.94
C VAL A 566 26.85 -13.57 15.95
N ASN A 567 27.49 -13.52 14.78
CA ASN A 567 28.94 -13.60 14.64
C ASN A 567 29.67 -12.52 15.44
N ASP A 568 29.23 -11.26 15.35
CA ASP A 568 29.88 -10.13 16.02
C ASP A 568 29.69 -10.20 17.53
N GLU A 569 28.48 -10.54 17.96
CA GLU A 569 28.11 -10.70 19.37
C GLU A 569 28.93 -11.78 20.09
N LEU A 570 29.17 -12.89 19.39
CA LEU A 570 29.94 -14.01 19.90
C LEU A 570 31.43 -13.92 19.56
N HIS A 571 31.86 -12.78 19.00
CA HIS A 571 33.24 -12.48 18.62
C HIS A 571 33.88 -13.58 17.76
N ASN A 572 33.10 -14.13 16.83
CA ASN A 572 33.54 -15.17 15.90
C ASN A 572 33.22 -14.76 14.46
N PRO A 573 34.16 -14.07 13.77
CA PRO A 573 33.94 -13.64 12.40
C PRO A 573 33.67 -14.85 11.50
N SER A 574 33.08 -14.63 10.32
CA SER A 574 32.73 -15.72 9.39
C SER A 574 33.92 -16.60 9.00
N THR A 575 35.15 -16.07 8.99
CA THR A 575 36.39 -16.82 8.71
C THR A 575 36.96 -17.54 9.93
N GLY A 576 36.40 -17.33 11.12
CA GLY A 576 36.79 -17.99 12.36
C GLY A 576 36.40 -19.48 12.40
N PRO A 577 36.75 -20.19 13.49
CA PRO A 577 36.39 -21.60 13.64
C PRO A 577 34.87 -21.78 13.69
N GLY A 578 34.37 -22.77 12.95
CA GLY A 578 32.95 -23.11 12.94
C GLY A 578 32.43 -23.51 14.32
N ARG A 579 31.28 -22.99 14.71
CA ARG A 579 30.64 -23.26 16.01
C ARG A 579 29.13 -23.27 15.85
N ALA A 580 28.50 -24.36 16.27
CA ALA A 580 27.05 -24.45 16.31
C ALA A 580 26.46 -23.69 17.51
N VAL A 581 25.35 -23.01 17.28
CA VAL A 581 24.68 -22.10 18.21
C VAL A 581 23.18 -22.41 18.23
N SER A 582 22.55 -22.17 19.36
CA SER A 582 21.09 -22.14 19.51
C SER A 582 20.72 -20.91 20.32
N MET A 583 19.50 -20.40 20.16
CA MET A 583 19.06 -19.16 20.82
C MET A 583 17.73 -19.33 21.54
N ILE A 584 17.64 -18.71 22.72
CA ILE A 584 16.37 -18.40 23.38
C ILE A 584 16.27 -16.87 23.40
N VAL A 585 15.23 -16.35 22.76
CA VAL A 585 14.97 -14.92 22.64
C VAL A 585 13.76 -14.57 23.51
N THR A 586 13.87 -13.58 24.39
CA THR A 586 12.82 -13.25 25.37
C THR A 586 12.68 -11.75 25.57
N SER A 587 11.47 -11.23 25.39
CA SER A 587 11.13 -9.86 25.77
C SER A 587 10.94 -9.75 27.29
N LEU A 588 11.85 -9.02 27.95
CA LEU A 588 11.91 -8.91 29.42
C LEU A 588 10.83 -8.00 30.02
N ASN A 589 10.30 -7.08 29.22
CA ASN A 589 9.30 -6.09 29.66
C ASN A 589 7.88 -6.39 29.16
N GLY A 590 7.63 -7.59 28.64
CA GLY A 590 6.30 -8.05 28.22
C GLY A 590 5.81 -7.50 26.88
N VAL A 591 6.63 -6.71 26.18
CA VAL A 591 6.33 -6.24 24.82
C VAL A 591 6.39 -7.44 23.86
N GLY A 592 5.33 -7.67 23.09
CA GLY A 592 5.32 -8.73 22.07
C GLY A 592 6.29 -8.41 20.93
N ILE A 593 7.04 -9.42 20.49
CA ILE A 593 8.00 -9.33 19.37
C ILE A 593 7.77 -10.46 18.36
N VAL A 594 8.38 -10.34 17.19
CA VAL A 594 8.55 -11.42 16.19
C VAL A 594 10.04 -11.65 16.00
N ALA A 595 10.46 -12.90 15.80
CA ALA A 595 11.87 -13.24 15.63
C ALA A 595 12.10 -14.26 14.51
N GLU A 596 13.04 -13.93 13.62
CA GLU A 596 13.53 -14.77 12.53
C GLU A 596 15.06 -14.88 12.55
N ARG A 597 15.59 -15.88 11.87
CA ARG A 597 17.01 -16.24 11.90
C ARG A 597 17.53 -16.52 10.49
N PRO A 598 17.93 -15.47 9.76
CA PRO A 598 18.61 -15.65 8.48
C PRO A 598 20.07 -16.06 8.69
N MET A 599 20.56 -16.92 7.81
CA MET A 599 21.97 -17.29 7.69
C MET A 599 22.42 -17.25 6.24
N TYR A 600 23.66 -16.84 6.00
CA TYR A 600 24.32 -16.90 4.70
C TYR A 600 25.69 -17.55 4.84
N PHE A 601 26.02 -18.49 3.96
CA PHE A 601 27.20 -19.33 4.15
C PHE A 601 27.78 -19.91 2.87
N SER A 602 28.98 -20.47 3.03
CA SER A 602 29.59 -21.44 2.11
C SER A 602 29.88 -22.74 2.88
N PHE A 603 29.15 -23.81 2.55
CA PHE A 603 29.26 -25.11 3.22
C PHE A 603 29.50 -26.23 2.21
N ASN A 604 30.66 -26.88 2.27
CA ASN A 604 31.02 -27.98 1.36
C ASN A 604 30.81 -27.67 -0.14
N GLY A 605 31.09 -26.42 -0.55
CA GLY A 605 30.89 -25.95 -1.93
C GLY A 605 29.47 -25.47 -2.26
N ILE A 606 28.55 -25.50 -1.29
CA ILE A 606 27.20 -24.94 -1.38
C ILE A 606 27.27 -23.51 -0.86
N ASN A 607 27.14 -22.54 -1.76
CA ASN A 607 27.02 -21.13 -1.38
C ASN A 607 25.54 -20.76 -1.38
N SER A 608 24.94 -20.61 -0.19
CA SER A 608 23.50 -20.40 -0.03
C SER A 608 23.21 -19.58 1.23
N GLY A 609 21.94 -19.39 1.51
CA GLY A 609 21.43 -18.98 2.81
C GLY A 609 20.15 -19.72 3.16
N THR A 610 19.64 -19.48 4.36
CA THR A 610 18.35 -19.97 4.86
C THR A 610 17.76 -18.91 5.78
N ASP A 611 16.45 -18.93 5.96
CA ASP A 611 15.78 -18.23 7.05
C ASP A 611 14.84 -19.19 7.79
N ALA A 612 14.53 -18.88 9.04
CA ALA A 612 13.61 -19.65 9.85
C ALA A 612 12.89 -18.74 10.85
N LEU A 613 11.57 -18.83 10.87
CA LEU A 613 10.74 -18.27 11.93
C LEU A 613 10.93 -19.09 13.21
N GLY A 614 11.20 -18.42 14.34
CA GLY A 614 11.39 -19.12 15.60
C GLY A 614 10.12 -19.81 16.10
N SER A 615 10.27 -20.85 16.93
CA SER A 615 9.11 -21.39 17.65
C SER A 615 8.81 -20.57 18.89
N THR A 616 7.54 -20.37 19.22
CA THR A 616 7.12 -19.74 20.49
C THR A 616 6.88 -20.75 21.61
N LYS A 617 6.99 -22.06 21.32
CA LYS A 617 6.72 -23.16 22.26
C LYS A 617 7.78 -24.24 22.19
N LEU A 618 8.18 -24.74 23.35
CA LEU A 618 8.92 -26.00 23.46
C LEU A 618 7.93 -27.17 23.38
N GLY A 619 8.40 -28.33 22.92
CA GLY A 619 7.56 -29.50 22.70
C GLY A 619 8.26 -30.82 23.03
N GLN A 620 7.46 -31.87 23.21
CA GLN A 620 7.97 -33.24 23.35
C GLN A 620 7.89 -34.04 22.06
N HIS A 621 7.21 -33.50 21.04
CA HIS A 621 6.96 -34.16 19.77
C HIS A 621 7.23 -33.18 18.64
N PHE A 622 7.97 -33.62 17.62
CA PHE A 622 8.21 -32.86 16.40
C PHE A 622 8.14 -33.79 15.19
N TYR A 623 7.58 -33.29 14.09
CA TYR A 623 7.39 -34.05 12.86
C TYR A 623 7.94 -33.27 11.66
N PHE A 624 8.55 -34.00 10.73
CA PHE A 624 9.04 -33.48 9.46
C PHE A 624 8.57 -34.41 8.35
N ALA A 625 7.88 -33.86 7.34
CA ALA A 625 7.44 -34.66 6.22
C ALA A 625 8.58 -35.04 5.29
N ASP A 626 9.68 -34.29 5.30
CA ASP A 626 10.88 -34.57 4.52
C ASP A 626 12.18 -34.36 5.30
N VAL A 627 13.05 -35.37 5.22
CA VAL A 627 14.47 -35.34 5.58
C VAL A 627 15.23 -36.15 4.54
N GLU A 628 15.82 -35.43 3.58
CA GLU A 628 16.60 -36.04 2.50
C GLU A 628 18.01 -36.44 2.97
N ALA A 629 18.45 -37.65 2.60
CA ALA A 629 19.73 -38.21 3.04
C ALA A 629 20.52 -38.89 1.90
N GLN A 630 20.08 -38.74 0.65
CA GLN A 630 20.85 -39.20 -0.51
C GLN A 630 22.18 -38.44 -0.66
N ARG A 631 23.10 -39.01 -1.45
CA ARG A 631 24.51 -38.59 -1.59
C ARG A 631 24.78 -37.07 -1.71
N ASN A 632 23.88 -36.31 -2.33
CA ASN A 632 24.08 -34.88 -2.56
C ASN A 632 23.33 -33.97 -1.56
N TYR A 633 22.83 -34.54 -0.47
CA TYR A 633 22.13 -33.85 0.60
C TYR A 633 22.86 -34.06 1.92
N SER A 634 22.93 -32.99 2.72
CA SER A 634 23.38 -33.00 4.10
C SER A 634 22.24 -32.49 4.96
N SER A 635 21.45 -33.40 5.51
CA SER A 635 20.38 -33.05 6.46
C SER A 635 20.81 -33.34 7.89
N PHE A 636 20.33 -32.52 8.82
CA PHE A 636 20.57 -32.69 10.24
C PHE A 636 19.26 -32.51 11.02
N ILE A 637 19.21 -33.09 12.21
CA ILE A 637 18.18 -32.80 13.21
C ILE A 637 18.89 -32.12 14.36
N THR A 638 18.54 -30.86 14.60
CA THR A 638 19.19 -30.01 15.60
C THR A 638 18.21 -29.76 16.72
N MET A 639 18.71 -29.68 17.94
CA MET A 639 17.87 -29.62 19.13
C MET A 639 18.57 -28.91 20.27
N PHE A 640 17.81 -28.26 21.15
CA PHE A 640 18.33 -27.84 22.45
C PHE A 640 17.36 -28.17 23.57
N ASN A 641 17.93 -28.36 24.76
CA ASN A 641 17.19 -28.45 26.01
C ASN A 641 17.36 -27.13 26.78
N PRO A 642 16.27 -26.41 27.12
CA PRO A 642 16.38 -25.15 27.85
C PRO A 642 17.11 -25.32 29.20
N PRO A 643 17.74 -24.25 29.73
CA PRO A 643 18.37 -24.29 31.04
C PRO A 643 17.34 -24.44 32.18
N GLY A 644 17.77 -24.99 33.32
CA GLY A 644 16.97 -25.08 34.55
C GLY A 644 16.18 -26.38 34.75
N GLY A 645 16.22 -27.30 33.79
CA GLY A 645 15.58 -28.62 33.86
C GLY A 645 16.55 -29.79 34.08
N THR A 646 16.04 -31.01 33.91
CA THR A 646 16.85 -32.24 33.82
C THR A 646 17.33 -32.47 32.38
N ASN A 647 18.28 -33.40 32.19
CA ASN A 647 18.69 -33.82 30.86
C ASN A 647 17.50 -34.36 30.06
N ALA A 648 17.42 -34.02 28.78
CA ALA A 648 16.42 -34.52 27.85
C ALA A 648 16.99 -35.72 27.09
N ASN A 649 16.22 -36.80 26.96
CA ASN A 649 16.53 -37.93 26.10
C ASN A 649 15.67 -37.89 24.84
N VAL A 650 16.23 -37.33 23.78
CA VAL A 650 15.56 -37.13 22.51
C VAL A 650 15.72 -38.37 21.63
N THR A 651 14.62 -38.97 21.22
CA THR A 651 14.56 -40.12 20.31
C THR A 651 14.16 -39.63 18.93
N VAL A 652 15.01 -39.83 17.93
CA VAL A 652 14.78 -39.43 16.54
C VAL A 652 14.55 -40.69 15.71
N SER A 653 13.35 -40.84 15.15
CA SER A 653 12.92 -41.99 14.35
C SER A 653 12.70 -41.62 12.89
N TYR A 654 13.32 -42.36 11.98
CA TYR A 654 13.21 -42.18 10.53
C TYR A 654 12.25 -43.22 9.97
N VAL A 655 11.31 -42.79 9.14
CA VAL A 655 10.20 -43.59 8.65
C VAL A 655 10.11 -43.48 7.13
N ALA A 656 10.06 -44.61 6.45
CA ALA A 656 9.89 -44.68 4.99
C ALA A 656 9.38 -46.06 4.57
N ALA A 657 8.64 -46.11 3.46
CA ALA A 657 8.20 -47.34 2.81
C ALA A 657 7.54 -48.35 3.78
N GLY A 658 6.62 -47.89 4.63
CA GLY A 658 5.82 -48.73 5.54
C GLY A 658 6.50 -49.09 6.85
N ARG A 659 7.74 -48.64 7.11
CA ARG A 659 8.52 -49.05 8.29
C ARG A 659 9.34 -47.92 8.88
N GLN A 660 9.70 -48.10 10.15
CA GLN A 660 10.76 -47.31 10.77
C GLN A 660 12.12 -47.88 10.31
N ILE A 661 12.88 -47.08 9.57
CA ILE A 661 14.13 -47.52 8.92
C ILE A 661 15.36 -47.31 9.80
N ALA A 662 15.32 -46.34 10.72
CA ALA A 662 16.39 -46.06 11.66
C ALA A 662 15.83 -45.35 12.90
N THR A 663 16.60 -45.41 14.00
CA THR A 663 16.33 -44.61 15.20
C THR A 663 17.63 -44.31 15.92
N THR A 664 17.71 -43.16 16.58
CA THR A 664 18.79 -42.82 17.48
C THR A 664 18.27 -42.13 18.73
N ARG A 665 19.05 -42.16 19.81
CA ARG A 665 18.76 -41.47 21.06
C ARG A 665 19.90 -40.52 21.39
N VAL A 666 19.55 -39.25 21.61
CA VAL A 666 20.48 -38.16 21.90
C VAL A 666 20.17 -37.64 23.29
N ALA A 667 21.14 -37.73 24.20
CA ALA A 667 21.04 -37.09 25.51
C ALA A 667 21.47 -35.62 25.37
N VAL A 668 20.58 -34.70 25.77
CA VAL A 668 20.80 -33.25 25.67
C VAL A 668 20.74 -32.68 27.08
N PRO A 669 21.89 -32.38 27.70
CA PRO A 669 21.92 -31.79 29.03
C PRO A 669 21.18 -30.45 29.08
N ALA A 670 20.65 -30.08 30.24
CA ALA A 670 19.94 -28.81 30.39
C ALA A 670 20.86 -27.63 30.02
N GLY A 671 20.34 -26.68 29.23
CA GLY A 671 21.10 -25.54 28.73
C GLY A 671 22.17 -25.88 27.69
N HIS A 672 22.04 -27.02 26.99
CA HIS A 672 22.93 -27.44 25.91
C HIS A 672 22.14 -27.69 24.62
N ARG A 673 22.85 -27.63 23.50
CA ARG A 673 22.34 -28.08 22.18
C ARG A 673 23.01 -29.37 21.73
N ALA A 674 22.36 -30.08 20.83
CA ALA A 674 22.88 -31.26 20.16
C ALA A 674 22.43 -31.32 18.68
N THR A 675 23.13 -32.14 17.90
CA THR A 675 22.82 -32.37 16.49
C THR A 675 23.03 -33.85 16.18
N THR A 676 22.13 -34.43 15.38
CA THR A 676 22.30 -35.76 14.79
C THR A 676 22.01 -35.70 13.29
N SER A 677 22.38 -36.73 12.53
CA SER A 677 22.12 -36.79 11.10
C SER A 677 21.69 -38.20 10.67
N PRO A 678 20.81 -38.33 9.66
CA PRO A 678 20.47 -39.62 9.05
C PRO A 678 21.71 -40.37 8.55
N MET A 679 22.68 -39.65 7.97
CA MET A 679 23.90 -40.23 7.42
C MET A 679 24.75 -40.93 8.49
N SER A 680 24.78 -40.40 9.73
CA SER A 680 25.49 -41.04 10.86
C SER A 680 24.90 -42.40 11.25
N LEU A 681 23.67 -42.68 10.82
CA LEU A 681 22.94 -43.93 11.05
C LEU A 681 22.93 -44.85 9.82
N GLY A 682 23.63 -44.48 8.74
CA GLY A 682 23.62 -45.23 7.49
C GLY A 682 22.33 -45.10 6.68
N VAL A 683 21.47 -44.11 6.99
CA VAL A 683 20.29 -43.81 6.17
C VAL A 683 20.75 -43.05 4.92
N ASN A 684 20.52 -43.64 3.75
CA ASN A 684 20.92 -43.09 2.44
C ASN A 684 19.72 -42.97 1.48
N GLN A 685 18.58 -42.57 2.05
CA GLN A 685 17.32 -42.37 1.33
C GLN A 685 16.50 -41.30 2.04
N THR A 686 15.60 -40.67 1.30
CA THR A 686 14.59 -39.75 1.81
C THR A 686 13.70 -40.45 2.85
N SER A 687 13.32 -39.71 3.90
CA SER A 687 12.48 -40.24 4.98
C SER A 687 11.67 -39.15 5.66
N ALA A 688 10.53 -39.53 6.25
CA ALA A 688 9.83 -38.70 7.22
C ALA A 688 10.46 -38.90 8.60
N VAL A 689 10.50 -37.86 9.43
CA VAL A 689 11.11 -37.94 10.76
C VAL A 689 10.11 -37.58 11.84
N TYR A 690 10.07 -38.43 12.87
CA TYR A 690 9.36 -38.18 14.11
C TYR A 690 10.37 -38.13 15.27
N VAL A 691 10.33 -37.04 16.02
CA VAL A 691 11.16 -36.82 17.19
C VAL A 691 10.28 -36.85 18.43
N HIS A 692 10.70 -37.63 19.43
CA HIS A 692 10.08 -37.67 20.75
C HIS A 692 11.11 -37.36 21.83
N SER A 693 10.80 -36.50 22.78
CA SER A 693 11.64 -36.19 23.94
C SER A 693 10.87 -36.42 25.24
N ASP A 694 11.57 -36.89 26.27
CA ASP A 694 10.99 -37.01 27.62
C ASP A 694 10.88 -35.66 28.34
N GLN A 695 11.55 -34.62 27.84
CA GLN A 695 11.46 -33.23 28.29
C GLN A 695 11.05 -32.30 27.13
N PRO A 696 10.39 -31.17 27.40
CA PRO A 696 10.18 -30.12 26.39
C PRO A 696 11.51 -29.61 25.84
N VAL A 697 11.70 -29.74 24.54
CA VAL A 697 12.89 -29.29 23.79
C VAL A 697 12.44 -28.45 22.60
N MET A 698 13.40 -27.85 21.88
CA MET A 698 13.19 -27.27 20.56
C MET A 698 13.91 -28.14 19.52
N VAL A 699 13.32 -28.29 18.32
CA VAL A 699 13.90 -29.08 17.23
C VAL A 699 13.72 -28.39 15.88
N GLU A 700 14.80 -28.30 15.11
CA GLU A 700 14.83 -27.81 13.74
C GLU A 700 15.50 -28.83 12.81
N ARG A 701 15.29 -28.65 11.50
CA ARG A 701 15.89 -29.47 10.43
C ARG A 701 16.55 -28.58 9.38
N PRO A 702 17.86 -28.35 9.46
CA PRO A 702 18.62 -27.79 8.35
C PRO A 702 18.96 -28.88 7.33
N THR A 703 18.88 -28.52 6.05
CA THR A 703 19.29 -29.35 4.92
C THR A 703 20.07 -28.51 3.93
N TYR A 704 21.20 -29.02 3.45
CA TYR A 704 22.06 -28.41 2.44
C TYR A 704 22.15 -29.37 1.25
N PHE A 705 22.02 -28.88 0.02
CA PHE A 705 21.97 -29.77 -1.15
C PHE A 705 22.59 -29.23 -2.43
N SER A 706 22.91 -30.16 -3.32
CA SER A 706 23.21 -29.94 -4.73
C SER A 706 22.44 -30.94 -5.58
N THR A 707 21.55 -30.49 -6.45
CA THR A 707 20.66 -31.38 -7.21
C THR A 707 20.39 -30.85 -8.61
N SER A 708 19.80 -31.68 -9.46
CA SER A 708 19.36 -31.29 -10.80
C SER A 708 17.89 -31.64 -10.98
N ARG A 709 17.14 -30.73 -11.61
CA ARG A 709 15.74 -30.93 -11.96
C ARG A 709 15.58 -30.76 -13.47
N SER A 710 14.74 -31.58 -14.10
CA SER A 710 14.60 -31.63 -15.56
C SER A 710 14.10 -30.32 -16.18
N ASN A 711 13.35 -29.53 -15.42
CA ASN A 711 12.77 -28.24 -15.78
C ASN A 711 13.61 -27.03 -15.33
N ILE A 712 14.80 -27.26 -14.76
CA ILE A 712 15.72 -26.20 -14.34
C ILE A 712 17.02 -26.32 -15.14
N SER A 713 17.49 -25.20 -15.67
CA SER A 713 18.74 -25.16 -16.41
C SER A 713 19.94 -25.44 -15.48
N GLY A 714 20.61 -26.57 -15.70
CA GLY A 714 21.79 -26.97 -14.94
C GLY A 714 21.49 -27.36 -13.48
N PRO A 715 22.54 -27.71 -12.71
CA PRO A 715 22.39 -28.05 -11.30
C PRO A 715 22.04 -26.81 -10.46
N VAL A 716 21.29 -27.04 -9.40
CA VAL A 716 20.98 -26.06 -8.35
C VAL A 716 21.63 -26.48 -7.03
N THR A 717 22.13 -25.51 -6.30
CA THR A 717 22.61 -25.65 -4.93
C THR A 717 21.71 -24.83 -4.04
N GLY A 718 21.39 -25.30 -2.83
CA GLY A 718 20.52 -24.58 -1.93
C GLY A 718 20.55 -25.14 -0.53
N ALA A 719 19.74 -24.53 0.33
CA ALA A 719 19.55 -24.97 1.70
C ALA A 719 18.19 -24.54 2.22
N ALA A 720 17.68 -25.26 3.21
CA ALA A 720 16.44 -24.91 3.90
C ALA A 720 16.57 -25.26 5.39
N THR A 721 15.96 -24.46 6.26
CA THR A 721 15.80 -24.79 7.67
C THR A 721 14.34 -24.63 8.04
N VAL A 722 13.74 -25.63 8.67
CA VAL A 722 12.38 -25.52 9.21
C VAL A 722 12.32 -25.92 10.67
N VAL A 723 11.43 -25.27 11.40
CA VAL A 723 10.95 -25.71 12.70
C VAL A 723 10.05 -26.92 12.53
N GLY A 724 10.28 -27.97 13.31
CA GLY A 724 9.39 -29.14 13.27
C GLY A 724 7.99 -28.78 13.78
N THR A 725 6.95 -29.23 13.09
CA THR A 725 5.60 -29.07 13.61
C THR A 725 5.40 -29.97 14.82
N GLN A 726 4.74 -29.45 15.87
CA GLN A 726 4.51 -30.19 17.11
C GLN A 726 3.30 -31.13 17.06
N SER A 727 2.50 -31.03 16.00
CA SER A 727 1.31 -31.85 15.79
C SER A 727 1.10 -32.19 14.32
N GLN A 728 0.51 -33.36 14.08
CA GLN A 728 -0.02 -33.75 12.77
C GLN A 728 -1.40 -33.11 12.58
N GLY A 729 -1.82 -32.92 11.32
CA GLY A 729 -3.03 -32.19 10.97
C GLY A 729 -3.76 -32.82 9.79
N LYS A 730 -5.03 -32.48 9.63
CA LYS A 730 -5.87 -32.94 8.51
C LYS A 730 -6.06 -31.87 7.42
N ASP A 731 -5.56 -30.68 7.66
CA ASP A 731 -5.73 -29.49 6.83
C ASP A 731 -4.42 -28.70 6.89
N TRP A 732 -3.85 -28.38 5.74
CA TRP A 732 -2.58 -27.67 5.60
C TRP A 732 -2.64 -26.68 4.45
N LEU A 733 -2.18 -25.46 4.69
CA LEU A 733 -2.25 -24.34 3.75
C LEU A 733 -0.86 -23.86 3.36
N PHE A 734 -0.75 -23.37 2.13
CA PHE A 734 0.48 -22.88 1.52
C PHE A 734 0.18 -21.77 0.49
N ALA A 735 0.70 -20.55 0.67
CA ALA A 735 0.39 -19.39 -0.18
C ALA A 735 1.38 -19.14 -1.33
N GLU A 736 2.61 -19.60 -1.19
CA GLU A 736 3.64 -19.59 -2.23
C GLU A 736 3.38 -20.68 -3.28
N GLY A 737 4.18 -20.72 -4.35
CA GLY A 737 4.26 -21.80 -5.32
C GLY A 737 4.41 -21.25 -6.75
N PHE A 738 5.44 -21.67 -7.49
CA PHE A 738 5.65 -21.16 -8.85
C PHE A 738 6.05 -22.29 -9.81
N THR A 739 5.31 -22.41 -10.92
CA THR A 739 5.46 -23.54 -11.85
C THR A 739 6.03 -23.17 -13.22
N SER A 740 6.58 -21.96 -13.36
CA SER A 740 7.21 -21.51 -14.61
C SER A 740 8.53 -22.26 -14.92
N THR A 741 9.11 -21.95 -16.09
CA THR A 741 10.45 -22.43 -16.45
C THR A 741 11.46 -22.04 -15.38
N ASN A 742 12.42 -22.94 -15.08
CA ASN A 742 13.41 -22.81 -14.00
C ASN A 742 12.85 -22.91 -12.57
N PHE A 743 11.64 -23.42 -12.37
CA PHE A 743 11.10 -23.73 -11.04
C PHE A 743 10.53 -25.15 -10.99
N HIS A 744 10.79 -25.87 -9.91
CA HIS A 744 10.22 -27.18 -9.63
C HIS A 744 9.73 -27.26 -8.18
N GLU A 745 8.45 -27.56 -7.99
CA GLU A 745 7.79 -27.63 -6.70
C GLU A 745 7.24 -29.04 -6.42
N TYR A 746 7.44 -29.50 -5.18
CA TYR A 746 6.80 -30.68 -4.63
C TYR A 746 6.05 -30.35 -3.34
N LEU A 747 4.90 -30.98 -3.12
CA LEU A 747 4.34 -31.16 -1.79
C LEU A 747 4.70 -32.57 -1.31
N VAL A 748 5.36 -32.66 -0.16
CA VAL A 748 5.73 -33.91 0.50
C VAL A 748 4.77 -34.18 1.66
N LEU A 749 4.05 -35.28 1.57
CA LEU A 749 3.01 -35.66 2.53
C LEU A 749 3.46 -36.89 3.29
N ALA A 750 3.60 -36.79 4.62
CA ALA A 750 4.00 -37.89 5.48
C ALA A 750 2.85 -38.41 6.35
N ASN A 751 2.62 -39.72 6.27
CA ASN A 751 1.68 -40.41 7.15
C ASN A 751 2.47 -41.20 8.21
N PHE A 752 2.36 -40.76 9.47
CA PHE A 752 3.00 -41.42 10.62
C PHE A 752 2.13 -42.49 11.28
N ASP A 753 0.86 -42.66 10.86
CA ASP A 753 0.00 -43.74 11.32
C ASP A 753 0.65 -45.10 11.01
N ARG A 754 0.46 -46.06 11.91
CA ARG A 754 1.08 -47.39 11.83
C ARG A 754 0.30 -48.37 10.95
N SER A 755 -0.97 -48.10 10.71
CA SER A 755 -1.93 -49.05 10.11
C SER A 755 -2.87 -48.41 9.09
N ASN A 756 -3.28 -47.16 9.29
CA ASN A 756 -4.30 -46.53 8.46
C ASN A 756 -3.66 -45.73 7.32
N PRO A 757 -4.00 -46.03 6.05
CA PRO A 757 -3.60 -45.19 4.95
C PRO A 757 -4.33 -43.83 5.02
N ALA A 758 -3.66 -42.77 4.58
CA ALA A 758 -4.22 -41.43 4.48
C ALA A 758 -4.72 -41.20 3.06
N ASN A 759 -6.01 -40.91 2.90
CA ASN A 759 -6.58 -40.40 1.66
C ASN A 759 -6.47 -38.89 1.69
N VAL A 760 -5.54 -38.37 0.90
CA VAL A 760 -5.16 -36.96 0.86
C VAL A 760 -5.69 -36.35 -0.43
N THR A 761 -6.25 -35.16 -0.34
CA THR A 761 -6.58 -34.31 -1.49
C THR A 761 -5.71 -33.07 -1.44
N VAL A 762 -4.92 -32.85 -2.49
CA VAL A 762 -4.22 -31.59 -2.73
C VAL A 762 -5.10 -30.77 -3.68
N ASN A 763 -5.58 -29.63 -3.22
CA ASN A 763 -6.28 -28.65 -4.04
C ASN A 763 -5.31 -27.54 -4.42
N LEU A 764 -4.90 -27.48 -5.70
CA LEU A 764 -4.11 -26.37 -6.22
C LEU A 764 -5.03 -25.21 -6.58
N GLU A 765 -4.70 -24.00 -6.14
CA GLU A 765 -5.48 -22.78 -6.36
C GLU A 765 -4.64 -21.79 -7.18
N TYR A 766 -5.19 -21.29 -8.28
CA TYR A 766 -4.48 -20.48 -9.26
C TYR A 766 -4.86 -18.99 -9.15
N SER A 767 -4.02 -18.10 -9.67
CA SER A 767 -4.25 -16.64 -9.57
C SER A 767 -5.46 -16.15 -10.39
N ASN A 768 -5.98 -16.97 -11.29
CA ASN A 768 -7.21 -16.72 -12.06
C ASN A 768 -8.48 -17.30 -11.40
N GLY A 769 -8.37 -17.87 -10.19
CA GLY A 769 -9.47 -18.50 -9.45
C GLY A 769 -9.86 -19.91 -9.92
N ALA A 770 -9.12 -20.50 -10.85
CA ALA A 770 -9.27 -21.92 -11.15
C ALA A 770 -8.70 -22.77 -9.99
N THR A 771 -9.30 -23.93 -9.75
CA THR A 771 -8.83 -24.90 -8.74
C THR A 771 -8.66 -26.30 -9.35
N ASN A 772 -7.69 -27.07 -8.88
CA ASN A 772 -7.36 -28.40 -9.38
C ASN A 772 -7.16 -29.40 -8.22
N PRO A 773 -8.25 -30.02 -7.73
CA PRO A 773 -8.18 -31.02 -6.67
C PRO A 773 -7.69 -32.37 -7.19
N THR A 774 -6.65 -32.93 -6.57
CA THR A 774 -6.11 -34.26 -6.86
C THR A 774 -6.06 -35.12 -5.59
N THR A 775 -6.71 -36.28 -5.64
CA THR A 775 -6.75 -37.23 -4.52
C THR A 775 -5.81 -38.42 -4.75
N PHE A 776 -5.08 -38.82 -3.72
CA PHE A 776 -4.24 -40.01 -3.69
C PHE A 776 -4.12 -40.58 -2.28
N THR A 777 -3.47 -41.72 -2.14
CA THR A 777 -3.28 -42.40 -0.85
C THR A 777 -1.83 -42.37 -0.42
N VAL A 778 -1.58 -41.95 0.82
CA VAL A 778 -0.27 -42.08 1.50
C VAL A 778 -0.34 -43.28 2.44
N ALA A 779 0.43 -44.32 2.10
CA ALA A 779 0.48 -45.54 2.91
C ALA A 779 0.94 -45.24 4.36
N PRO A 780 0.56 -46.07 5.35
CA PRO A 780 1.07 -45.94 6.71
C PRO A 780 2.60 -45.90 6.71
N ARG A 781 3.20 -45.09 7.59
CA ARG A 781 4.66 -44.98 7.73
C ARG A 781 5.38 -44.74 6.39
N SER A 782 4.82 -43.87 5.56
CA SER A 782 5.36 -43.55 4.23
C SER A 782 5.21 -42.07 3.91
N GLN A 783 5.89 -41.64 2.86
CA GLN A 783 5.76 -40.32 2.26
C GLN A 783 5.15 -40.44 0.85
N TYR A 784 4.57 -39.36 0.37
CA TYR A 784 4.19 -39.18 -1.03
C TYR A 784 4.68 -37.83 -1.52
N PHE A 785 5.31 -37.81 -2.71
CA PHE A 785 5.81 -36.61 -3.36
C PHE A 785 4.84 -36.23 -4.48
N PHE A 786 4.02 -35.22 -4.21
CA PHE A 786 3.10 -34.66 -5.19
C PHE A 786 3.84 -33.61 -6.03
N ASP A 787 4.01 -33.89 -7.32
CA ASP A 787 4.67 -33.00 -8.29
C ASP A 787 3.70 -31.91 -8.76
N VAL A 788 3.88 -30.70 -8.25
CA VAL A 788 2.99 -29.56 -8.49
C VAL A 788 3.11 -29.10 -9.94
N ASN A 789 4.33 -29.07 -10.50
CA ASN A 789 4.54 -28.71 -11.90
C ASN A 789 3.84 -29.67 -12.86
N ARG A 790 3.91 -30.99 -12.60
CA ARG A 790 3.23 -31.99 -13.43
C ARG A 790 1.72 -31.85 -13.34
N ALA A 791 1.18 -31.63 -12.14
CA ALA A 791 -0.25 -31.42 -11.95
C ALA A 791 -0.73 -30.15 -12.69
N SER A 792 -0.01 -29.04 -12.56
CA SER A 792 -0.31 -27.79 -13.26
C SER A 792 -0.20 -27.93 -14.78
N ALA A 793 0.86 -28.55 -15.29
CA ALA A 793 1.03 -28.77 -16.73
C ALA A 793 -0.09 -29.64 -17.35
N SER A 794 -0.75 -30.47 -16.55
CA SER A 794 -1.89 -31.28 -16.98
C SER A 794 -3.25 -30.57 -16.87
N PHE A 795 -3.28 -29.34 -16.35
CA PHE A 795 -4.50 -28.58 -16.10
C PHE A 795 -4.56 -27.32 -16.97
N ALA A 796 -5.45 -27.31 -17.96
CA ALA A 796 -5.49 -26.27 -18.99
C ALA A 796 -5.72 -24.84 -18.48
N GLN A 797 -6.32 -24.67 -17.30
CA GLN A 797 -6.59 -23.36 -16.69
C GLN A 797 -5.49 -22.92 -15.71
N SER A 798 -4.39 -23.67 -15.58
CA SER A 798 -3.30 -23.33 -14.65
C SER A 798 -2.65 -21.99 -14.97
N THR A 799 -2.33 -21.23 -13.93
CA THR A 799 -1.40 -20.09 -13.99
C THR A 799 -0.03 -20.51 -13.43
N THR A 800 1.02 -19.70 -13.70
CA THR A 800 2.35 -19.98 -13.15
C THR A 800 2.40 -19.84 -11.64
N SER A 801 1.70 -18.85 -11.08
CA SER A 801 1.50 -18.69 -9.65
C SER A 801 0.42 -19.64 -9.17
N VAL A 802 0.76 -20.51 -8.21
CA VAL A 802 -0.14 -21.51 -7.60
C VAL A 802 0.01 -21.49 -6.08
N SER A 803 -1.08 -21.71 -5.34
CA SER A 803 -1.11 -21.99 -3.89
C SER A 803 -1.73 -23.38 -3.68
N ALA A 804 -1.66 -23.92 -2.47
CA ALA A 804 -2.20 -25.25 -2.20
C ALA A 804 -2.92 -25.34 -0.85
N GLU A 805 -4.00 -26.11 -0.84
CA GLU A 805 -4.67 -26.62 0.36
C GLU A 805 -4.61 -28.15 0.35
N VAL A 806 -4.20 -28.76 1.46
CA VAL A 806 -4.07 -30.20 1.60
C VAL A 806 -5.03 -30.70 2.68
N SER A 807 -6.05 -31.44 2.27
CA SER A 807 -6.99 -32.09 3.18
C SER A 807 -6.76 -33.59 3.27
N SER A 808 -7.01 -34.19 4.44
CA SER A 808 -6.82 -35.63 4.67
C SER A 808 -7.85 -36.21 5.64
N ASN A 809 -8.22 -37.48 5.42
CA ASN A 809 -9.12 -38.20 6.32
C ASN A 809 -8.48 -38.54 7.69
N VAL A 810 -7.16 -38.72 7.72
CA VAL A 810 -6.34 -38.97 8.94
C VAL A 810 -5.23 -37.92 9.06
N PRO A 811 -4.71 -37.66 10.27
CA PRO A 811 -3.62 -36.70 10.43
C PRO A 811 -2.37 -37.08 9.62
N VAL A 812 -1.83 -36.11 8.89
CA VAL A 812 -0.57 -36.17 8.13
C VAL A 812 0.28 -34.95 8.47
N VAL A 813 1.49 -34.88 7.94
CA VAL A 813 2.27 -33.64 7.86
C VAL A 813 2.50 -33.32 6.39
N ALA A 814 2.30 -32.06 6.02
CA ALA A 814 2.55 -31.56 4.67
C ALA A 814 3.72 -30.56 4.71
N GLN A 815 4.61 -30.67 3.73
CA GLN A 815 5.73 -29.76 3.56
C GLN A 815 5.89 -29.43 2.08
N ARG A 816 6.13 -28.18 1.74
CA ARG A 816 6.51 -27.77 0.37
C ARG A 816 8.02 -27.85 0.23
N GLN A 817 8.48 -28.31 -0.93
CA GLN A 817 9.83 -28.11 -1.43
C GLN A 817 9.76 -27.31 -2.73
N GLU A 818 10.63 -26.31 -2.88
CA GLU A 818 10.77 -25.58 -4.12
C GLU A 818 12.25 -25.53 -4.53
N TYR A 819 12.52 -25.79 -5.80
CA TYR A 819 13.84 -25.68 -6.41
C TYR A 819 13.75 -24.68 -7.54
N PHE A 820 14.75 -23.80 -7.66
CA PHE A 820 14.68 -22.75 -8.66
C PHE A 820 16.04 -22.34 -9.22
N ARG A 821 16.00 -21.77 -10.42
CA ARG A 821 17.00 -20.81 -10.89
C ARG A 821 16.31 -19.47 -11.12
N TYR A 822 16.22 -18.68 -10.06
CA TYR A 822 15.52 -17.40 -10.05
C TYR A 822 16.17 -16.42 -11.04
N ASN A 823 15.34 -15.70 -11.82
CA ASN A 823 15.74 -14.85 -12.94
C ASN A 823 16.73 -15.52 -13.90
N GLY A 824 16.68 -16.85 -14.03
CA GLY A 824 17.56 -17.63 -14.89
C GLY A 824 19.04 -17.63 -14.46
N THR A 825 19.39 -17.06 -13.30
CA THR A 825 20.78 -16.89 -12.87
C THR A 825 21.07 -17.42 -11.47
N ILE A 826 20.17 -17.18 -10.50
CA ILE A 826 20.39 -17.50 -9.08
C ILE A 826 19.88 -18.91 -8.79
N PRO A 827 20.74 -19.93 -8.66
CA PRO A 827 20.31 -21.27 -8.27
C PRO A 827 19.90 -21.27 -6.79
N GLY A 828 18.92 -22.09 -6.44
CA GLY A 828 18.48 -22.22 -5.07
C GLY A 828 17.44 -23.30 -4.88
N GLY A 829 16.98 -23.38 -3.65
CA GLY A 829 15.76 -24.06 -3.29
C GLY A 829 15.51 -23.90 -1.81
N THR A 830 14.26 -24.05 -1.42
CA THR A 830 13.76 -23.85 -0.07
C THR A 830 12.72 -24.92 0.27
N ASP A 831 12.37 -25.04 1.54
CA ASP A 831 11.24 -25.84 1.98
C ASP A 831 10.58 -25.22 3.20
N VAL A 832 9.29 -25.53 3.38
CA VAL A 832 8.50 -25.02 4.49
C VAL A 832 7.43 -26.02 4.90
N ILE A 833 7.22 -26.18 6.21
CA ILE A 833 6.07 -26.95 6.70
C ILE A 833 4.84 -26.06 6.60
N GLY A 834 3.78 -26.57 5.98
CA GLY A 834 2.57 -25.78 5.77
C GLY A 834 1.94 -25.33 7.07
N GLN A 835 1.08 -24.31 6.98
CA GLN A 835 0.31 -23.91 8.13
C GLN A 835 -0.78 -24.96 8.42
N PRO A 836 -0.90 -25.47 9.66
CA PRO A 836 -2.08 -26.23 10.06
C PRO A 836 -3.33 -25.35 9.95
N GLY A 837 -4.29 -25.78 9.13
CA GLY A 837 -5.53 -25.05 8.92
C GLY A 837 -6.43 -25.01 10.17
N PRO A 838 -7.40 -24.08 10.22
CA PRO A 838 -7.72 -23.11 9.18
C PRO A 838 -6.75 -21.91 9.13
N ALA A 839 -6.83 -21.13 8.05
CA ALA A 839 -6.20 -19.82 7.88
C ALA A 839 -6.47 -18.87 9.07
N LYS A 840 -5.60 -17.87 9.29
CA LYS A 840 -5.70 -16.90 10.40
C LYS A 840 -5.96 -15.50 9.88
N SER A 841 -6.31 -14.59 10.78
CA SER A 841 -6.57 -13.20 10.43
C SER A 841 -5.30 -12.33 10.43
N SER A 842 -4.20 -12.77 11.06
CA SER A 842 -2.97 -11.99 11.21
C SER A 842 -1.73 -12.86 11.05
N TYR A 843 -0.71 -12.31 10.38
CA TYR A 843 0.61 -12.90 10.19
C TYR A 843 1.70 -11.86 10.39
N SER A 844 2.89 -12.30 10.82
CA SER A 844 4.03 -11.40 11.00
C SER A 844 5.35 -12.06 10.65
N PHE A 845 6.26 -11.25 10.12
CA PHE A 845 7.56 -11.65 9.58
C PHE A 845 8.65 -10.66 10.02
N ALA A 846 9.64 -11.12 10.76
CA ALA A 846 10.72 -10.26 11.28
C ALA A 846 11.86 -10.03 10.26
N GLU A 847 12.09 -10.96 9.34
CA GLU A 847 13.10 -10.81 8.28
C GLU A 847 12.56 -10.03 7.09
N GLY A 848 13.48 -9.33 6.42
CA GLY A 848 13.23 -8.66 5.15
C GLY A 848 14.36 -7.71 4.77
N TYR A 849 14.68 -7.68 3.49
CA TYR A 849 15.75 -6.84 2.95
C TYR A 849 15.54 -6.54 1.46
N ILE A 850 15.51 -5.26 1.10
CA ILE A 850 15.28 -4.79 -0.28
C ILE A 850 16.52 -4.18 -0.93
N GLY A 851 17.69 -4.32 -0.30
CA GLY A 851 18.94 -3.80 -0.84
C GLY A 851 19.42 -4.59 -2.06
N SER A 852 20.52 -4.12 -2.66
CA SER A 852 21.11 -4.72 -3.85
C SER A 852 21.34 -6.23 -3.67
N GLY A 853 20.88 -7.01 -4.64
CA GLY A 853 21.02 -8.47 -4.64
C GLY A 853 19.86 -9.21 -3.97
N PHE A 854 18.85 -8.53 -3.46
CA PHE A 854 17.67 -9.15 -2.84
C PHE A 854 16.39 -8.84 -3.61
N SER A 855 15.52 -9.84 -3.72
CA SER A 855 14.15 -9.73 -4.25
C SER A 855 13.22 -10.40 -3.26
N GLU A 856 12.41 -9.60 -2.59
CA GLU A 856 11.49 -10.02 -1.55
C GLU A 856 10.05 -9.90 -2.02
N TYR A 857 9.26 -10.93 -1.74
CA TYR A 857 7.85 -10.97 -2.04
C TYR A 857 7.03 -11.38 -0.83
N LEU A 858 5.75 -11.02 -0.85
CA LEU A 858 4.73 -11.54 0.06
C LEU A 858 3.69 -12.25 -0.78
N THR A 859 3.31 -13.45 -0.36
CA THR A 859 2.29 -14.23 -1.05
C THR A 859 1.14 -14.57 -0.15
N LEU A 860 -0.06 -14.35 -0.67
CA LEU A 860 -1.32 -14.45 0.06
C LEU A 860 -2.21 -15.47 -0.63
N GLN A 861 -2.71 -16.44 0.13
CA GLN A 861 -3.74 -17.37 -0.29
C GLN A 861 -5.04 -17.02 0.43
N ASN A 862 -6.11 -16.88 -0.34
CA ASN A 862 -7.45 -16.77 0.20
C ASN A 862 -8.19 -18.09 0.02
N PRO A 863 -8.22 -18.96 1.05
CA PRO A 863 -8.96 -20.23 0.97
C PRO A 863 -10.48 -20.05 1.07
N ASN A 864 -10.97 -18.82 1.28
CA ASN A 864 -12.39 -18.55 1.46
C ASN A 864 -13.12 -18.40 0.12
N THR A 865 -14.45 -18.55 0.16
CA THR A 865 -15.34 -18.38 -1.00
C THR A 865 -15.73 -16.92 -1.28
N THR A 866 -15.24 -15.97 -0.48
CA THR A 866 -15.42 -14.53 -0.67
C THR A 866 -14.07 -13.82 -0.71
N SER A 867 -13.99 -12.71 -1.45
CA SER A 867 -12.80 -11.85 -1.46
C SER A 867 -12.44 -11.37 -0.05
N GLN A 868 -11.14 -11.20 0.20
CA GLN A 868 -10.61 -10.71 1.45
C GLN A 868 -9.80 -9.45 1.21
N ASP A 869 -10.13 -8.38 1.91
CA ASP A 869 -9.27 -7.21 1.99
C ASP A 869 -8.20 -7.46 3.05
N VAL A 870 -6.95 -7.30 2.64
CA VAL A 870 -5.78 -7.61 3.45
C VAL A 870 -4.92 -6.36 3.53
N VAL A 871 -4.57 -5.98 4.75
CA VAL A 871 -3.63 -4.89 4.99
C VAL A 871 -2.24 -5.47 5.17
N VAL A 872 -1.32 -4.99 4.34
CA VAL A 872 0.11 -5.28 4.41
C VAL A 872 0.81 -4.05 4.98
N ARG A 873 1.44 -4.22 6.14
CA ARG A 873 2.22 -3.18 6.81
C ARG A 873 3.70 -3.55 6.78
N LEU A 874 4.53 -2.59 6.41
CA LEU A 874 5.99 -2.73 6.48
C LEU A 874 6.53 -1.94 7.66
N TYR A 875 7.34 -2.57 8.50
CA TYR A 875 8.10 -1.92 9.57
C TYR A 875 9.55 -1.75 9.13
N MET A 876 9.99 -0.51 8.97
CA MET A 876 11.35 -0.17 8.54
C MET A 876 12.16 0.41 9.71
N GLY A 877 13.43 0.70 9.46
CA GLY A 877 14.28 1.37 10.44
C GLY A 877 13.70 2.71 10.92
N ASN A 878 14.02 3.08 12.16
CA ASN A 878 13.65 4.37 12.77
C ASN A 878 12.13 4.66 12.84
N SER A 879 11.33 3.62 13.08
CA SER A 879 9.87 3.68 13.29
C SER A 879 9.07 4.18 12.07
N ILE A 880 9.62 3.95 10.87
CA ILE A 880 8.91 4.25 9.62
C ILE A 880 8.02 3.05 9.28
N THR A 881 6.73 3.33 9.07
CA THR A 881 5.74 2.34 8.68
C THR A 881 5.01 2.78 7.42
N THR A 882 4.72 1.85 6.52
CA THR A 882 3.83 2.08 5.38
C THR A 882 2.78 0.98 5.31
N GLU A 883 1.71 1.24 4.59
CA GLU A 883 0.54 0.41 4.54
C GLU A 883 -0.01 0.35 3.12
N GLN A 884 -0.39 -0.85 2.73
CA GLN A 884 -1.12 -1.08 1.50
C GLN A 884 -2.29 -2.01 1.79
N VAL A 885 -3.47 -1.65 1.29
CA VAL A 885 -4.62 -2.54 1.28
C VAL A 885 -4.63 -3.26 -0.06
N VAL A 886 -4.79 -4.58 -0.02
CA VAL A 886 -4.86 -5.43 -1.20
C VAL A 886 -6.06 -6.35 -1.08
N THR A 887 -6.84 -6.49 -2.15
CA THR A 887 -7.95 -7.42 -2.21
C THR A 887 -7.50 -8.73 -2.86
N VAL A 888 -7.69 -9.84 -2.17
CA VAL A 888 -7.43 -11.19 -2.68
C VAL A 888 -8.77 -11.86 -3.00
N GLY A 889 -8.96 -12.24 -4.26
CA GLY A 889 -10.19 -12.90 -4.72
C GLY A 889 -10.48 -14.23 -4.02
N PRO A 890 -11.70 -14.76 -4.11
CA PRO A 890 -12.08 -16.02 -3.47
C PRO A 890 -11.35 -17.21 -4.08
N GLN A 891 -10.80 -18.11 -3.25
CA GLN A 891 -10.05 -19.30 -3.68
C GLN A 891 -8.95 -18.98 -4.70
N THR A 892 -8.31 -17.83 -4.52
CA THR A 892 -7.19 -17.37 -5.35
C THR A 892 -5.97 -17.09 -4.49
N ARG A 893 -4.86 -16.80 -5.16
CA ARG A 893 -3.67 -16.23 -4.53
C ARG A 893 -3.24 -14.93 -5.19
N ALA A 894 -2.44 -14.15 -4.45
CA ALA A 894 -1.76 -12.96 -4.93
C ALA A 894 -0.28 -12.95 -4.49
N THR A 895 0.57 -12.31 -5.29
CA THR A 895 2.00 -12.12 -5.02
C THR A 895 2.35 -10.65 -5.13
N PHE A 896 2.98 -10.10 -4.09
CA PHE A 896 3.33 -8.69 -4.00
C PHE A 896 4.84 -8.54 -3.96
N ASN A 897 5.38 -7.65 -4.80
CA ASN A 897 6.80 -7.31 -4.80
C ASN A 897 7.07 -6.25 -3.71
N ILE A 898 7.71 -6.68 -2.63
CA ILE A 898 7.98 -5.83 -1.47
C ILE A 898 9.06 -4.78 -1.80
N ASN A 899 10.03 -5.09 -2.67
CA ASN A 899 11.01 -4.08 -3.13
C ASN A 899 10.30 -2.89 -3.78
N SER A 900 9.29 -3.12 -4.61
CA SER A 900 8.53 -2.05 -5.26
C SER A 900 7.74 -1.18 -4.27
N MET A 901 7.25 -1.77 -3.18
CA MET A 901 6.53 -1.06 -2.11
C MET A 901 7.47 -0.22 -1.23
N ALA A 902 8.63 -0.77 -0.84
CA ALA A 902 9.52 -0.15 0.13
C ALA A 902 10.57 0.79 -0.49
N SER A 903 11.01 0.56 -1.74
CA SER A 903 12.05 1.39 -2.38
C SER A 903 11.73 2.90 -2.47
N PRO A 904 10.48 3.33 -2.76
CA PRO A 904 10.13 4.75 -2.75
C PRO A 904 10.39 5.41 -1.38
N ILE A 905 10.17 4.67 -0.30
CA ILE A 905 10.33 5.15 1.09
C ILE A 905 11.81 5.36 1.40
N VAL A 906 12.66 4.38 1.07
CA VAL A 906 14.12 4.48 1.26
C VAL A 906 14.71 5.65 0.49
N ARG A 907 14.17 5.93 -0.71
CA ARG A 907 14.57 7.10 -1.49
C ARG A 907 14.14 8.40 -0.81
N ALA A 908 12.89 8.47 -0.35
CA ALA A 908 12.32 9.65 0.30
C ALA A 908 13.06 10.05 1.58
N THR A 909 13.56 9.09 2.35
CA THR A 909 14.21 9.34 3.65
C THR A 909 15.37 8.38 3.93
N SER A 910 16.53 8.92 4.32
CA SER A 910 17.71 8.13 4.71
C SER A 910 17.50 7.33 6.01
N ARG A 911 16.40 7.54 6.72
CA ARG A 911 16.05 6.88 7.98
C ARG A 911 15.53 5.45 7.81
N ALA A 912 14.89 5.11 6.68
CA ALA A 912 14.19 3.82 6.55
C ALA A 912 15.16 2.62 6.50
N GLY A 913 16.37 2.80 5.95
CA GLY A 913 17.28 1.69 5.65
C GLY A 913 16.70 0.70 4.63
N ASN A 914 17.43 -0.36 4.29
CA ASN A 914 16.94 -1.39 3.36
C ASN A 914 16.28 -2.60 4.04
N SER A 915 16.41 -2.71 5.36
CA SER A 915 15.83 -3.81 6.11
C SER A 915 14.39 -3.49 6.49
N LEU A 916 13.51 -4.50 6.42
CA LEU A 916 12.10 -4.37 6.77
C LEU A 916 11.58 -5.63 7.46
N SER A 917 10.40 -5.49 8.06
CA SER A 917 9.58 -6.57 8.62
C SER A 917 8.16 -6.38 8.10
N ILE A 918 7.35 -7.44 8.02
CA ILE A 918 6.03 -7.42 7.40
C ILE A 918 4.99 -7.90 8.40
N ALA A 919 3.90 -7.15 8.54
CA ALA A 919 2.69 -7.64 9.18
C ALA A 919 1.53 -7.67 8.18
N VAL A 920 0.73 -8.72 8.24
CA VAL A 920 -0.43 -8.96 7.38
C VAL A 920 -1.66 -9.08 8.25
N GLN A 921 -2.73 -8.39 7.88
CA GLN A 921 -4.02 -8.46 8.58
C GLN A 921 -5.17 -8.55 7.58
N ALA A 922 -5.92 -9.66 7.59
CA ALA A 922 -7.20 -9.74 6.90
C ALA A 922 -8.24 -8.91 7.67
N VAL A 923 -8.92 -7.99 6.99
CA VAL A 923 -9.91 -7.08 7.59
C VAL A 923 -11.24 -7.80 7.82
N ASN A 924 -11.65 -8.63 6.86
CA ASN A 924 -13.01 -9.20 6.78
C ASN A 924 -13.05 -10.74 6.91
N GLY A 925 -11.98 -11.38 7.38
CA GLY A 925 -11.91 -12.84 7.47
C GLY A 925 -10.51 -13.39 7.78
N THR A 926 -10.09 -14.39 7.00
CA THR A 926 -8.81 -15.08 7.17
C THR A 926 -8.04 -15.09 5.85
N ILE A 927 -6.72 -15.13 5.96
CA ILE A 927 -5.80 -15.29 4.83
C ILE A 927 -4.70 -16.27 5.26
N MET A 928 -3.93 -16.80 4.33
CA MET A 928 -2.67 -17.45 4.64
C MET A 928 -1.55 -16.65 3.98
N ALA A 929 -0.44 -16.44 4.68
CA ALA A 929 0.68 -15.64 4.21
C ALA A 929 2.02 -16.38 4.28
N GLU A 930 2.77 -16.34 3.19
CA GLU A 930 4.16 -16.80 3.06
C GLU A 930 5.04 -15.66 2.52
N ARG A 931 6.34 -15.70 2.81
CA ARG A 931 7.31 -14.68 2.41
C ARG A 931 8.50 -15.33 1.70
N PRO A 932 8.45 -15.48 0.37
CA PRO A 932 9.62 -15.89 -0.38
C PRO A 932 10.59 -14.71 -0.58
N MET A 933 11.88 -15.01 -0.49
CA MET A 933 12.95 -14.06 -0.73
C MET A 933 14.08 -14.72 -1.50
N TYR A 934 14.51 -14.11 -2.60
CA TYR A 934 15.64 -14.57 -3.41
C TYR A 934 16.81 -13.62 -3.23
N PHE A 935 18.01 -14.15 -3.12
CA PHE A 935 19.18 -13.35 -2.77
C PHE A 935 20.47 -13.79 -3.47
N ASN A 936 21.35 -12.81 -3.64
CA ASN A 936 22.76 -12.97 -3.95
C ASN A 936 23.57 -12.13 -2.95
N PHE A 937 23.67 -12.64 -1.72
CA PHE A 937 24.30 -11.96 -0.61
C PHE A 937 25.81 -11.83 -0.85
N HIS A 938 26.30 -10.58 -0.83
CA HIS A 938 27.70 -10.20 -1.10
C HIS A 938 28.32 -10.79 -2.39
N ASN A 939 27.50 -11.12 -3.39
CA ASN A 939 27.93 -11.81 -4.61
C ASN A 939 28.60 -13.19 -4.36
N THR A 940 28.42 -13.76 -3.17
CA THR A 940 29.03 -15.03 -2.77
C THR A 940 28.00 -16.10 -2.47
N SER A 941 26.95 -15.77 -1.72
CA SER A 941 25.91 -16.71 -1.30
C SER A 941 24.61 -16.46 -2.06
N GLN A 942 24.24 -17.42 -2.92
CA GLN A 942 23.10 -17.34 -3.82
C GLN A 942 22.02 -18.32 -3.39
N GLY A 943 20.75 -17.90 -3.42
CA GLY A 943 19.66 -18.80 -3.11
C GLY A 943 18.35 -18.08 -2.91
N GLY A 944 17.50 -18.68 -2.11
CA GLY A 944 16.28 -18.08 -1.64
C GLY A 944 15.70 -18.89 -0.49
N THR A 945 14.74 -18.28 0.19
CA THR A 945 14.08 -18.83 1.36
C THR A 945 12.59 -18.53 1.26
N ASP A 946 11.77 -19.38 1.86
CA ASP A 946 10.36 -19.14 2.09
C ASP A 946 10.03 -19.46 3.55
N VAL A 947 9.14 -18.67 4.14
CA VAL A 947 8.71 -18.83 5.54
C VAL A 947 7.20 -18.62 5.62
N VAL A 948 6.51 -19.47 6.37
CA VAL A 948 5.12 -19.25 6.80
C VAL A 948 5.14 -18.23 7.94
N GLY A 949 4.31 -17.19 7.84
CA GLY A 949 4.29 -16.12 8.85
C GLY A 949 3.81 -16.58 10.22
N TYR A 950 4.23 -15.89 11.28
CA TYR A 950 3.74 -16.18 12.61
C TYR A 950 2.30 -15.70 12.79
N SER A 951 1.41 -16.57 13.23
CA SER A 951 -0.02 -16.26 13.35
C SER A 951 -0.60 -16.35 14.77
N GLY A 952 0.24 -16.57 15.79
CA GLY A 952 -0.17 -16.70 17.21
C GLY A 952 -0.16 -18.13 17.78
#